data_AF-A0A7J2YSH0-F1
#
_entry.id   AF-A0A7J2YSH0-F1
#
_cell.length_a   1.000
_cell.length_b   1.000
_cell.length_c   1.000
_cell.angle_alpha   90.00
_cell.angle_beta   90.00
_cell.angle_gamma   90.00
#
_symmetry.space_group_name_H-M   'P 1'
#
loop_
_entity.id
_entity.type
_entity.pdbx_description
1 polymer ?
#
loop_
_entity_poly.entity_id
_entity_poly.type
_entity_poly.pdbx_seq_one_letter_code
_entity_poly.pdbx_strand_id
1 'polypeptide(L)'
;MTVFTIHCQDQYGNPVAGATVSILEYGTMDAGTTDANGDYVTIDLAFPTPFFQSQYYEVVVYYWAATNQPTTLIAWDTPQPVILVLNLYEGQGQEGGLGSKTLTINANPAECNHIIAINVGQQTSEVFVNFPAAFHFNPEDQISLEAFPQSGYQFDDWGGGNNANPYYWYPGDDASISARFHWVGLPPTNTEQVINVPKPIVVFGNVFVPETDIVECKVHLGATKEVSSFEVTVQNWGKKYSPNGWLPIQVGATGGIGICRIPNNPNVLPLISLKVENIKYNSNPVESYCVVSGRCWGERLFAKKVTKKYVNQKGEAIVKDLLDSYIGLSHIRNGVELVENTDTTYTLLDYEDTSVFDILTYIAQTADKNGVIGFDFRVAPDGKFEFFPKNSKTSLVNLTEALESSEYQKDITAVRNKVTIYGAAEKCYPVNQDDWTTIIHPADGDWTAVIGEVAQDNTKAVKGAGSIKCHVVNNYAGSIRFTLYAGKEMNGNLYPELIFWGWMQNTFRGLFNVALIDSAGKIAGKAVNVGADEDWHQVKVSVGEKNADDWSINNGFDWMHIKVIQFSAPFNGVGSGDFWIDSLYFGGRRFMAIEEDTASQNTYGLREYTDTDDELYSDFECSLRAKAVLANLKAPAEILTINSTVIDYGTSVILAGDKIHVQLPNENIDEDFRVVSAEYTVDGVTQELSIKLELGREAPLLADYVYALRSKVDKVNRVKVAK
;
A
#
# COMPACT_ATOMS: atom_id res chain seq x y z
N MET A 1 -13.81 -29.27 -32.89
CA MET A 1 -13.46 -29.22 -34.32
C MET A 1 -12.07 -28.66 -34.40
N THR A 2 -11.11 -29.52 -34.73
CA THR A 2 -9.71 -29.13 -34.86
C THR A 2 -9.46 -28.90 -36.35
N VAL A 3 -9.04 -27.69 -36.71
CA VAL A 3 -8.70 -27.33 -38.09
C VAL A 3 -7.24 -27.66 -38.31
N PHE A 4 -6.92 -28.39 -39.38
CA PHE A 4 -5.56 -28.72 -39.75
C PHE A 4 -5.18 -27.96 -41.01
N THR A 5 -4.05 -27.25 -40.95
CA THR A 5 -3.46 -26.57 -42.11
C THR A 5 -2.11 -27.19 -42.42
N ILE A 6 -1.93 -27.63 -43.67
CA ILE A 6 -0.68 -28.15 -44.19
C ILE A 6 -0.07 -27.06 -45.08
N HIS A 7 1.11 -26.60 -44.70
CA HIS A 7 1.87 -25.59 -45.44
C HIS A 7 2.92 -26.29 -46.33
N CYS A 8 2.80 -26.14 -47.65
CA CYS A 8 3.75 -26.69 -48.61
C CYS A 8 4.66 -25.59 -49.14
N GLN A 9 5.95 -25.70 -48.85
CA GLN A 9 6.99 -24.75 -49.30
C GLN A 9 8.12 -25.47 -50.03
N ASP A 10 8.79 -24.75 -50.94
CA ASP A 10 10.00 -25.25 -51.59
C ASP A 10 11.21 -25.18 -50.63
N GLN A 11 12.34 -25.74 -51.06
CA GLN A 11 13.58 -25.75 -50.27
C GLN A 11 14.14 -24.35 -49.92
N TYR A 12 13.58 -23.28 -50.50
CA TYR A 12 13.95 -21.89 -50.24
C TYR A 12 12.89 -21.16 -49.38
N GLY A 13 11.86 -21.87 -48.91
CA GLY A 13 10.78 -21.32 -48.09
C GLY A 13 9.69 -20.58 -48.87
N ASN A 14 9.66 -20.68 -50.20
CA ASN A 14 8.61 -20.07 -51.00
C ASN A 14 7.36 -20.98 -51.05
N PRO A 15 6.15 -20.41 -51.02
CA PRO A 15 4.92 -21.19 -51.07
C PRO A 15 4.72 -21.92 -52.40
N VAL A 16 4.37 -23.20 -52.33
CA VAL A 16 4.14 -24.06 -53.51
C VAL A 16 2.63 -24.15 -53.78
N ALA A 17 2.14 -23.26 -54.63
CA ALA A 17 0.73 -23.24 -55.01
C ALA A 17 0.36 -24.36 -55.99
N GLY A 18 -0.81 -24.98 -55.80
CA GLY A 18 -1.34 -26.04 -56.66
C GLY A 18 -0.72 -27.43 -56.45
N ALA A 19 0.02 -27.65 -55.36
CA ALA A 19 0.46 -28.98 -54.96
C ALA A 19 -0.74 -29.82 -54.51
N THR A 20 -0.84 -31.07 -54.96
CA THR A 20 -1.92 -31.96 -54.53
C THR A 20 -1.52 -32.62 -53.22
N VAL A 21 -2.30 -32.39 -52.17
CA VAL A 21 -2.13 -32.99 -50.84
C VAL A 21 -3.20 -34.05 -50.67
N SER A 22 -2.80 -35.23 -50.20
CA SER A 22 -3.71 -36.35 -49.92
C SER A 22 -3.42 -36.90 -48.54
N ILE A 23 -4.47 -37.02 -47.73
CA ILE A 23 -4.39 -37.58 -46.38
C ILE A 23 -5.08 -38.93 -46.43
N LEU A 24 -4.33 -40.00 -46.14
CA LEU A 24 -4.88 -41.35 -46.07
C LEU A 24 -5.21 -41.71 -44.62
N GLU A 25 -6.48 -41.98 -44.37
CA GLU A 25 -6.95 -42.61 -43.14
C GLU A 25 -7.66 -43.92 -43.50
N TYR A 26 -7.05 -45.05 -43.14
CA TYR A 26 -7.64 -46.39 -43.28
C TYR A 26 -8.24 -46.70 -44.68
N GLY A 27 -7.62 -46.20 -45.75
CA GLY A 27 -8.04 -46.46 -47.13
C GLY A 27 -9.12 -45.53 -47.69
N THR A 28 -9.55 -44.53 -46.92
CA THR A 28 -10.32 -43.38 -47.41
C THR A 28 -9.36 -42.21 -47.64
N MET A 29 -9.45 -41.60 -48.82
CA MET A 29 -8.50 -40.58 -49.27
C MET A 29 -9.25 -39.26 -49.37
N ASP A 30 -8.88 -38.29 -48.54
CA ASP A 30 -9.31 -36.91 -48.71
C ASP A 30 -8.17 -36.13 -49.39
N ALA A 31 -8.47 -35.47 -50.49
CA ALA A 31 -7.47 -34.88 -51.36
C ALA A 31 -7.90 -33.53 -51.90
N GLY A 32 -6.97 -32.58 -51.90
CA GLY A 32 -7.18 -31.28 -52.53
C GLY A 32 -5.86 -30.60 -52.83
N THR A 33 -5.92 -29.40 -53.39
CA THR A 33 -4.74 -28.65 -53.83
C THR A 33 -4.45 -27.48 -52.91
N THR A 34 -3.17 -27.21 -52.68
CA THR A 34 -2.73 -26.01 -51.96
C THR A 34 -3.17 -24.74 -52.70
N ASP A 35 -3.51 -23.71 -51.93
CA ASP A 35 -3.90 -22.41 -52.45
C ASP A 35 -2.68 -21.58 -52.93
N ALA A 36 -2.90 -20.32 -53.29
CA ALA A 36 -1.84 -19.43 -53.78
C ALA A 36 -0.73 -19.15 -52.76
N ASN A 37 -0.98 -19.40 -51.47
CA ASN A 37 -0.02 -19.26 -50.37
C ASN A 37 0.63 -20.60 -50.01
N GLY A 38 0.38 -21.66 -50.78
CA GLY A 38 0.94 -22.99 -50.51
C GLY A 38 0.19 -23.76 -49.42
N ASP A 39 -1.01 -23.32 -49.04
CA ASP A 39 -1.73 -23.88 -47.88
C ASP A 39 -2.85 -24.83 -48.32
N TYR A 40 -2.93 -25.99 -47.69
CA TYR A 40 -4.07 -26.90 -47.79
C TYR A 40 -4.73 -27.03 -46.41
N VAL A 41 -5.99 -26.58 -46.32
CA VAL A 41 -6.77 -26.59 -45.09
C VAL A 41 -7.82 -27.69 -45.17
N THR A 42 -7.80 -28.61 -44.20
CA THR A 42 -8.87 -29.60 -44.01
C THR A 42 -9.50 -29.47 -42.62
N ILE A 43 -10.74 -29.91 -42.51
CA ILE A 43 -11.58 -29.83 -41.31
C ILE A 43 -12.18 -31.21 -41.05
N ASP A 44 -12.25 -31.60 -39.77
CA ASP A 44 -12.83 -32.86 -39.26
C ASP A 44 -11.98 -34.14 -39.36
N LEU A 45 -10.68 -34.09 -39.03
CA LEU A 45 -9.94 -35.30 -38.65
C LEU A 45 -10.28 -35.68 -37.20
N ALA A 46 -10.82 -36.88 -36.97
CA ALA A 46 -11.23 -37.35 -35.66
C ALA A 46 -10.02 -37.84 -34.83
N PHE A 47 -9.74 -37.23 -33.68
CA PHE A 47 -8.69 -37.72 -32.78
C PHE A 47 -9.10 -39.05 -32.09
N PRO A 48 -8.19 -40.04 -31.98
CA PRO A 48 -8.50 -41.28 -31.28
C PRO A 48 -8.58 -41.07 -29.76
N THR A 49 -9.56 -41.74 -29.14
CA THR A 49 -9.70 -41.81 -27.68
C THR A 49 -8.65 -42.77 -27.08
N PRO A 50 -8.33 -42.67 -25.77
CA PRO A 50 -7.06 -43.16 -25.20
C PRO A 50 -6.85 -44.69 -25.13
N PHE A 51 -7.73 -45.49 -25.72
CA PHE A 51 -7.86 -46.91 -25.35
C PHE A 51 -7.48 -47.94 -26.43
N PHE A 52 -6.96 -47.55 -27.61
CA PHE A 52 -6.50 -48.53 -28.60
C PHE A 52 -5.18 -48.18 -29.27
N GLN A 53 -4.43 -49.23 -29.61
CA GLN A 53 -3.04 -49.24 -30.10
C GLN A 53 -2.80 -48.31 -31.29
N SER A 54 -1.72 -47.53 -31.19
CA SER A 54 -0.99 -46.78 -32.23
C SER A 54 -1.68 -46.65 -33.60
N GLN A 55 -2.39 -45.53 -33.80
CA GLN A 55 -2.88 -45.08 -35.11
C GLN A 55 -1.94 -44.01 -35.68
N TYR A 56 -1.66 -44.07 -36.98
CA TYR A 56 -0.84 -43.09 -37.70
C TYR A 56 -1.61 -42.56 -38.92
N TYR A 57 -1.43 -41.28 -39.24
CA TYR A 57 -1.90 -40.67 -40.48
C TYR A 57 -0.74 -40.62 -41.47
N GLU A 58 -0.98 -41.05 -42.72
CA GLU A 58 -0.02 -40.89 -43.80
C GLU A 58 -0.44 -39.71 -44.68
N VAL A 59 0.41 -38.68 -44.74
CA VAL A 59 0.20 -37.49 -45.58
C VAL A 59 1.13 -37.59 -46.77
N VAL A 60 0.56 -37.58 -47.97
CA VAL A 60 1.33 -37.66 -49.22
C VAL A 60 1.08 -36.39 -50.04
N VAL A 61 2.17 -35.74 -50.48
CA VAL A 61 2.12 -34.52 -51.29
C VAL A 61 2.76 -34.80 -52.65
N TYR A 62 2.03 -34.51 -53.73
CA TYR A 62 2.51 -34.62 -55.09
C TYR A 62 2.57 -33.23 -55.75
N TYR A 63 3.71 -32.93 -56.39
CA TYR A 63 3.89 -31.70 -57.17
C TYR A 63 4.47 -32.04 -58.55
N TRP A 64 3.85 -31.50 -59.61
CA TRP A 64 4.26 -31.73 -61.00
C TRP A 64 4.67 -30.41 -61.63
N ALA A 65 5.95 -30.28 -62.01
CA ALA A 65 6.44 -29.09 -62.71
C ALA A 65 5.91 -29.07 -64.15
N ALA A 66 4.99 -28.16 -64.46
CA ALA A 66 4.59 -27.87 -65.83
C ALA A 66 5.65 -26.96 -66.49
N THR A 67 6.69 -27.54 -67.07
CA THR A 67 7.63 -26.78 -67.91
C THR A 67 7.08 -26.58 -69.31
N ASN A 68 6.83 -25.33 -69.71
CA ASN A 68 6.69 -24.95 -71.11
C ASN A 68 8.09 -24.84 -71.78
N GLN A 69 8.40 -25.82 -72.65
CA GLN A 69 9.31 -25.73 -73.82
C GLN A 69 10.85 -25.84 -73.58
N PRO A 70 11.67 -26.25 -74.58
CA PRO A 70 12.09 -27.66 -74.72
C PRO A 70 13.63 -27.84 -74.80
N THR A 71 14.03 -29.10 -74.83
CA THR A 71 15.32 -29.69 -75.25
C THR A 71 16.29 -30.20 -74.17
N THR A 72 16.54 -31.50 -74.32
CA THR A 72 17.60 -32.37 -73.79
C THR A 72 17.57 -32.76 -72.30
N LEU A 73 16.93 -33.92 -72.08
CA LEU A 73 17.31 -35.01 -71.15
C LEU A 73 17.88 -34.57 -69.79
N ILE A 74 17.00 -34.51 -68.79
CA ILE A 74 17.36 -34.89 -67.43
C ILE A 74 16.46 -36.06 -67.03
N ALA A 75 17.12 -37.11 -66.54
CA ALA A 75 16.54 -38.38 -66.17
C ALA A 75 15.50 -38.25 -65.05
N TRP A 76 14.56 -39.17 -65.09
CA TRP A 76 13.64 -39.47 -64.00
C TRP A 76 14.49 -39.97 -62.81
N ASP A 77 14.37 -39.28 -61.67
CA ASP A 77 14.74 -39.67 -60.29
C ASP A 77 15.41 -38.50 -59.55
N THR A 78 14.58 -37.68 -58.91
CA THR A 78 14.94 -37.02 -57.64
C THR A 78 13.65 -36.49 -57.00
N PRO A 79 13.17 -37.09 -55.90
CA PRO A 79 12.16 -36.46 -55.05
C PRO A 79 12.77 -35.14 -54.54
N GLN A 80 12.15 -34.01 -54.86
CA GLN A 80 12.52 -32.75 -54.20
C GLN A 80 11.93 -32.80 -52.79
N PRO A 81 12.73 -32.52 -51.73
CA PRO A 81 12.20 -32.51 -50.37
C PRO A 81 11.21 -31.34 -50.23
N VAL A 82 9.93 -31.66 -50.09
CA VAL A 82 8.93 -30.72 -49.58
C VAL A 82 9.04 -30.75 -48.06
N ILE A 83 9.30 -29.59 -47.44
CA ILE A 83 9.34 -29.49 -45.99
C ILE A 83 7.89 -29.39 -45.50
N LEU A 84 7.48 -30.36 -44.70
CA LEU A 84 6.15 -30.40 -44.09
C LEU A 84 6.26 -29.83 -42.67
N VAL A 85 5.67 -28.66 -42.43
CA VAL A 85 5.64 -28.03 -41.10
C VAL A 85 4.28 -28.29 -40.46
N LEU A 86 4.25 -29.15 -39.43
CA LEU A 86 3.08 -29.41 -38.61
C LEU A 86 3.17 -28.57 -37.34
N ASN A 87 2.32 -27.56 -37.20
CA ASN A 87 2.17 -26.84 -35.93
C ASN A 87 1.13 -27.54 -35.06
N LEU A 88 1.58 -28.28 -34.04
CA LEU A 88 0.73 -28.84 -32.99
C LEU A 88 0.84 -27.95 -31.75
N TYR A 89 -0.27 -27.39 -31.28
CA TYR A 89 -0.31 -26.67 -29.99
C TYR A 89 -0.75 -27.62 -28.86
N GLU A 90 0.22 -27.86 -27.96
CA GLU A 90 0.22 -28.24 -26.53
C GLU A 90 -0.71 -29.31 -25.92
N GLY A 91 -0.09 -30.18 -25.09
CA GLY A 91 -0.76 -30.85 -23.96
C GLY A 91 -0.29 -32.26 -23.62
N GLN A 92 0.75 -32.36 -22.77
CA GLN A 92 1.11 -33.48 -21.87
C GLN A 92 1.46 -34.89 -22.41
N GLY A 93 2.54 -35.44 -21.83
CA GLY A 93 2.84 -36.87 -21.76
C GLY A 93 3.75 -37.39 -22.88
N GLN A 94 5.06 -37.42 -22.64
CA GLN A 94 6.00 -38.16 -23.47
C GLN A 94 6.73 -39.17 -22.59
N GLU A 95 6.40 -40.46 -22.74
CA GLU A 95 7.31 -41.56 -22.40
C GLU A 95 8.05 -41.99 -23.66
N GLY A 96 9.37 -42.22 -23.54
CA GLY A 96 10.11 -43.09 -24.45
C GLY A 96 11.10 -42.47 -25.44
N GLY A 97 11.59 -41.24 -25.23
CA GLY A 97 12.59 -40.63 -26.11
C GLY A 97 14.05 -40.93 -25.71
N LEU A 98 14.84 -41.51 -26.62
CA LEU A 98 16.31 -41.46 -26.56
C LEU A 98 16.78 -40.08 -27.05
N GLY A 99 17.57 -39.37 -26.24
CA GLY A 99 18.15 -38.07 -26.61
C GLY A 99 19.63 -38.18 -26.91
N SER A 100 20.06 -37.64 -28.06
CA SER A 100 21.49 -37.47 -28.40
C SER A 100 21.77 -36.01 -28.73
N LYS A 101 22.76 -35.40 -28.06
CA LYS A 101 23.30 -34.10 -28.43
C LYS A 101 24.75 -34.26 -28.86
N THR A 102 25.10 -33.68 -30.01
CA THR A 102 26.45 -33.73 -30.59
C THR A 102 27.13 -32.37 -30.48
N LEU A 103 28.31 -32.33 -29.89
CA LEU A 103 29.21 -31.18 -29.87
C LEU A 103 30.32 -31.41 -30.92
N THR A 104 30.53 -30.44 -31.81
CA THR A 104 31.64 -30.47 -32.78
C THR A 104 32.72 -29.49 -32.34
N ILE A 105 33.96 -29.98 -32.19
CA ILE A 105 35.12 -29.19 -31.76
C ILE A 105 36.18 -29.25 -32.88
N ASN A 106 36.69 -28.08 -33.30
CA ASN A 106 37.74 -27.98 -34.32
C ASN A 106 39.10 -27.65 -33.66
N ALA A 107 40.20 -28.28 -34.08
CA ALA A 107 41.52 -28.16 -33.44
C ALA A 107 42.58 -27.42 -34.30
N ASN A 108 43.31 -26.45 -33.72
CA ASN A 108 44.61 -25.92 -34.19
C ASN A 108 45.28 -25.05 -33.08
N PRO A 109 46.63 -24.94 -32.98
CA PRO A 109 47.33 -24.86 -31.69
C PRO A 109 47.58 -23.43 -31.17
N ALA A 110 47.18 -23.17 -29.92
CA ALA A 110 47.89 -22.39 -28.91
C ALA A 110 47.13 -22.43 -27.56
N GLU A 111 47.87 -22.34 -26.44
CA GLU A 111 47.58 -22.75 -25.05
C GLU A 111 46.32 -22.20 -24.35
N CYS A 112 45.51 -23.07 -23.71
CA CYS A 112 44.82 -22.89 -22.40
C CYS A 112 43.94 -24.11 -22.01
N ASN A 113 43.85 -24.42 -20.70
CA ASN A 113 42.96 -25.47 -20.15
C ASN A 113 41.51 -24.95 -19.94
N HIS A 114 40.49 -25.67 -20.42
CA HIS A 114 39.07 -25.29 -20.29
C HIS A 114 38.14 -26.47 -19.94
N ILE A 115 37.01 -26.19 -19.27
CA ILE A 115 35.91 -27.14 -18.97
C ILE A 115 34.71 -26.81 -19.87
N ILE A 116 34.10 -27.80 -20.53
CA ILE A 116 32.90 -27.63 -21.36
C ILE A 116 31.78 -28.56 -20.81
N ALA A 117 30.63 -27.98 -20.46
CA ALA A 117 29.48 -28.71 -19.94
C ALA A 117 28.36 -28.86 -20.99
N ILE A 118 27.77 -30.06 -21.10
CA ILE A 118 26.62 -30.35 -21.98
C ILE A 118 25.41 -30.68 -21.12
N ASN A 119 24.30 -29.96 -21.34
CA ASN A 119 23.06 -30.05 -20.56
C ASN A 119 21.86 -30.35 -21.47
N VAL A 120 20.87 -31.11 -20.98
CA VAL A 120 19.65 -31.48 -21.74
C VAL A 120 18.42 -31.05 -20.97
N GLY A 121 17.61 -30.15 -21.54
CA GLY A 121 16.26 -29.78 -21.09
C GLY A 121 15.29 -29.77 -22.29
N GLN A 122 13.98 -29.70 -22.02
CA GLN A 122 12.85 -29.80 -22.97
C GLN A 122 13.12 -29.22 -24.36
N GLN A 123 12.53 -29.84 -25.38
CA GLN A 123 12.60 -29.43 -26.79
C GLN A 123 12.30 -27.94 -27.00
N THR A 124 13.34 -27.10 -26.89
CA THR A 124 13.51 -25.92 -27.70
C THR A 124 14.67 -26.22 -28.63
N SER A 125 14.42 -26.09 -29.92
CA SER A 125 15.44 -26.09 -30.96
C SER A 125 16.27 -24.80 -30.90
N GLU A 126 16.82 -24.47 -29.74
CA GLU A 126 17.70 -23.33 -29.56
C GLU A 126 19.06 -23.81 -29.08
N VAL A 127 20.01 -23.74 -30.01
CA VAL A 127 21.44 -23.77 -29.73
C VAL A 127 21.76 -22.49 -28.96
N PHE A 128 21.63 -22.51 -27.63
CA PHE A 128 22.29 -21.52 -26.79
C PHE A 128 23.77 -21.89 -26.73
N VAL A 129 24.56 -21.20 -27.57
CA VAL A 129 25.92 -20.70 -27.37
C VAL A 129 26.44 -20.33 -28.78
N ASN A 130 26.19 -19.10 -29.21
CA ASN A 130 27.15 -18.36 -30.04
C ASN A 130 27.95 -17.49 -29.04
N PHE A 131 28.75 -18.14 -28.20
CA PHE A 131 29.89 -17.50 -27.51
C PHE A 131 31.05 -17.47 -28.52
N PRO A 132 31.99 -16.52 -28.41
CA PRO A 132 32.66 -15.94 -29.56
C PRO A 132 33.40 -16.97 -30.42
N ALA A 133 33.48 -16.65 -31.71
CA ALA A 133 34.13 -17.42 -32.76
C ALA A 133 35.48 -18.04 -32.30
N ALA A 134 35.60 -19.37 -32.47
CA ALA A 134 36.79 -20.21 -32.35
C ALA A 134 37.50 -20.23 -30.98
N PHE A 135 37.36 -21.34 -30.26
CA PHE A 135 38.34 -21.74 -29.24
C PHE A 135 39.51 -22.45 -29.93
N HIS A 136 40.73 -22.18 -29.47
CA HIS A 136 41.97 -22.78 -29.95
C HIS A 136 42.50 -23.73 -28.85
N PHE A 137 42.89 -24.95 -29.22
CA PHE A 137 43.39 -25.97 -28.30
C PHE A 137 44.70 -26.56 -28.83
N ASN A 138 45.65 -26.85 -27.94
CA ASN A 138 46.88 -27.54 -28.31
C ASN A 138 46.70 -29.06 -28.40
N PRO A 139 47.52 -29.76 -29.20
CA PRO A 139 47.49 -31.23 -29.29
C PRO A 139 47.80 -31.97 -27.99
N GLU A 140 48.38 -31.27 -27.01
CA GLU A 140 48.77 -31.81 -25.71
C GLU A 140 47.79 -31.42 -24.59
N ASP A 141 46.74 -30.64 -24.90
CA ASP A 141 45.74 -30.23 -23.91
C ASP A 141 44.80 -31.39 -23.56
N GLN A 142 44.39 -31.47 -22.29
CA GLN A 142 43.38 -32.41 -21.82
C GLN A 142 42.07 -31.66 -21.61
N ILE A 143 41.06 -31.94 -22.42
CA ILE A 143 39.73 -31.34 -22.32
C ILE A 143 38.84 -32.29 -21.53
N SER A 144 38.33 -31.82 -20.39
CA SER A 144 37.36 -32.56 -19.57
C SER A 144 35.94 -32.19 -20.02
N LEU A 145 35.22 -33.18 -20.57
CA LEU A 145 33.82 -33.08 -20.93
C LEU A 145 32.98 -33.78 -19.86
N GLU A 146 32.05 -33.07 -19.26
CA GLU A 146 31.18 -33.61 -18.22
C GLU A 146 29.70 -33.51 -18.65
N ALA A 147 28.99 -34.62 -18.51
CA ALA A 147 27.58 -34.75 -18.81
C ALA A 147 26.76 -34.65 -17.52
N PHE A 148 25.82 -33.71 -17.46
CA PHE A 148 24.95 -33.51 -16.30
C PHE A 148 23.51 -33.96 -16.65
N PRO A 149 23.10 -35.19 -16.28
CA PRO A 149 21.73 -35.63 -16.54
C PRO A 149 20.72 -34.88 -15.65
N GLN A 150 19.61 -34.42 -16.23
CA GLN A 150 18.48 -33.86 -15.47
C GLN A 150 17.68 -34.96 -14.76
N SER A 151 16.87 -34.58 -13.77
CA SER A 151 16.02 -35.51 -13.02
C SER A 151 15.14 -36.35 -13.95
N GLY A 152 15.14 -37.67 -13.74
CA GLY A 152 14.46 -38.65 -14.58
C GLY A 152 15.24 -39.12 -15.81
N TYR A 153 16.40 -38.53 -16.10
CA TYR A 153 17.33 -39.02 -17.13
C TYR A 153 18.60 -39.59 -16.50
N GLN A 154 19.19 -40.58 -17.16
CA GLN A 154 20.49 -41.15 -16.82
C GLN A 154 21.44 -40.96 -18.01
N PHE A 155 22.68 -40.55 -17.71
CA PHE A 155 23.76 -40.55 -18.70
C PHE A 155 24.15 -41.99 -19.03
N ASP A 156 24.18 -42.32 -20.32
CA ASP A 156 24.56 -43.63 -20.82
C ASP A 156 26.06 -43.70 -21.09
N ASP A 157 26.48 -42.93 -22.09
CA ASP A 157 27.84 -42.88 -22.57
C ASP A 157 28.09 -41.69 -23.51
N TRP A 158 29.36 -41.46 -23.78
CA TRP A 158 29.85 -40.61 -24.84
C TRP A 158 29.96 -41.42 -26.15
N GLY A 159 29.83 -40.75 -27.28
CA GLY A 159 29.88 -41.32 -28.62
C GLY A 159 31.13 -42.17 -28.81
N GLY A 160 30.95 -43.39 -29.31
CA GLY A 160 32.01 -44.40 -29.39
C GLY A 160 32.01 -45.43 -28.24
N GLY A 161 31.07 -45.33 -27.29
CA GLY A 161 30.85 -46.35 -26.25
C GLY A 161 31.62 -46.11 -24.94
N ASN A 162 32.06 -44.88 -24.67
CA ASN A 162 32.81 -44.56 -23.45
C ASN A 162 31.86 -44.07 -22.34
N ASN A 163 31.78 -44.82 -21.25
CA ASN A 163 30.91 -44.52 -20.11
C ASN A 163 31.57 -43.72 -18.98
N ALA A 164 32.84 -43.31 -19.13
CA ALA A 164 33.52 -42.47 -18.16
C ALA A 164 32.97 -41.03 -18.20
N ASN A 165 32.54 -40.51 -17.04
CA ASN A 165 32.10 -39.13 -16.87
C ASN A 165 32.79 -38.55 -15.62
N PRO A 166 33.67 -37.54 -15.74
CA PRO A 166 33.99 -36.81 -16.98
C PRO A 166 34.78 -37.64 -18.02
N TYR A 167 34.57 -37.34 -19.30
CA TYR A 167 35.32 -37.86 -20.43
C TYR A 167 36.45 -36.92 -20.79
N TYR A 168 37.67 -37.45 -20.83
CA TYR A 168 38.86 -36.70 -21.19
C TYR A 168 39.20 -36.89 -22.66
N TRP A 169 39.18 -35.80 -23.41
CA TRP A 169 39.55 -35.75 -24.82
C TRP A 169 40.89 -35.04 -25.01
N TYR A 170 41.71 -35.56 -25.93
CA TYR A 170 43.00 -34.99 -26.32
C TYR A 170 42.89 -34.53 -27.79
N PRO A 171 43.16 -33.24 -28.11
CA PRO A 171 42.99 -32.68 -29.45
C PRO A 171 43.98 -33.25 -30.48
N GLY A 172 43.68 -34.39 -31.10
CA GLY A 172 44.47 -34.91 -32.23
C GLY A 172 44.03 -34.38 -33.59
N ASP A 173 42.71 -34.25 -33.78
CA ASP A 173 42.01 -33.86 -35.01
C ASP A 173 40.62 -33.29 -34.63
N ASP A 174 39.89 -32.69 -35.58
CA ASP A 174 38.49 -32.29 -35.39
C ASP A 174 37.63 -33.49 -34.93
N ALA A 175 36.86 -33.31 -33.86
CA ALA A 175 36.06 -34.38 -33.26
C ALA A 175 34.60 -33.96 -33.05
N SER A 176 33.68 -34.86 -33.41
CA SER A 176 32.27 -34.79 -33.01
C SER A 176 32.03 -35.76 -31.87
N ILE A 177 31.70 -35.23 -30.70
CA ILE A 177 31.47 -36.01 -29.48
C ILE A 177 30.00 -35.88 -29.11
N SER A 178 29.31 -37.01 -28.97
CA SER A 178 27.88 -37.04 -28.61
C SER A 178 27.70 -37.58 -27.20
N ALA A 179 26.86 -36.95 -26.38
CA ALA A 179 26.43 -37.54 -25.12
C ALA A 179 25.06 -38.20 -25.31
N ARG A 180 24.91 -39.44 -24.85
CA ARG A 180 23.63 -40.18 -24.88
C ARG A 180 23.02 -40.27 -23.50
N PHE A 181 21.70 -40.11 -23.47
CA PHE A 181 20.90 -40.19 -22.26
C PHE A 181 19.64 -40.99 -22.53
N HIS A 182 19.18 -41.74 -21.52
CA HIS A 182 17.88 -42.37 -21.52
C HIS A 182 17.04 -41.94 -20.32
N TRP A 183 15.73 -41.99 -20.51
CA TRP A 183 14.76 -41.74 -19.46
C TRP A 183 14.66 -42.95 -18.53
N VAL A 184 14.87 -42.73 -17.24
CA VAL A 184 14.74 -43.74 -16.16
C VAL A 184 13.48 -43.56 -15.31
N GLY A 185 12.67 -42.54 -15.60
CA GLY A 185 11.51 -42.20 -14.79
C GLY A 185 11.86 -41.39 -13.54
N LEU A 186 10.89 -40.65 -13.04
CA LEU A 186 10.99 -40.00 -11.73
C LEU A 186 10.66 -41.05 -10.64
N PRO A 187 11.38 -41.08 -9.51
CA PRO A 187 11.00 -41.95 -8.39
C PRO A 187 9.55 -41.70 -7.97
N PRO A 188 8.80 -42.73 -7.53
CA PRO A 188 7.42 -42.58 -7.11
C PRO A 188 7.33 -41.55 -5.98
N THR A 189 6.43 -40.60 -6.17
CA THR A 189 6.17 -39.40 -5.36
C THR A 189 6.23 -39.63 -3.85
N ASN A 190 7.33 -39.21 -3.23
CA ASN A 190 7.20 -38.20 -2.19
C ASN A 190 7.16 -36.86 -2.94
N THR A 191 6.21 -36.00 -2.64
CA THR A 191 6.22 -34.59 -3.02
C THR A 191 7.36 -33.88 -2.28
N GLU A 192 8.61 -34.22 -2.59
CA GLU A 192 9.70 -33.28 -2.42
C GLU A 192 9.53 -32.28 -3.56
N GLN A 193 9.03 -31.10 -3.22
CA GLN A 193 9.08 -29.95 -4.10
C GLN A 193 10.55 -29.78 -4.49
N VAL A 194 10.91 -30.05 -5.75
CA VAL A 194 12.25 -29.76 -6.26
C VAL A 194 12.36 -28.25 -6.35
N ILE A 195 12.80 -27.63 -5.26
CA ILE A 195 13.01 -26.20 -5.18
C ILE A 195 14.27 -25.89 -5.98
N ASN A 196 14.09 -25.20 -7.09
CA ASN A 196 15.20 -24.76 -7.91
C ASN A 196 16.11 -23.79 -7.14
N VAL A 197 17.39 -23.83 -7.49
CA VAL A 197 18.41 -22.92 -6.96
C VAL A 197 18.05 -21.48 -7.33
N PRO A 198 18.01 -20.53 -6.37
CA PRO A 198 17.78 -19.13 -6.65
C PRO A 198 18.90 -18.56 -7.52
N LYS A 199 18.53 -17.81 -8.55
CA LYS A 199 19.47 -17.13 -9.45
C LYS A 199 19.36 -15.62 -9.28
N PRO A 200 20.25 -14.98 -8.49
CA PRO A 200 20.29 -13.54 -8.38
C PRO A 200 20.84 -12.91 -9.67
N ILE A 201 20.09 -11.95 -10.21
CA ILE A 201 20.49 -11.11 -11.34
C ILE A 201 20.71 -9.71 -10.79
N VAL A 202 21.96 -9.25 -10.76
CA VAL A 202 22.33 -7.96 -10.16
C VAL A 202 22.98 -7.06 -11.21
N VAL A 203 22.38 -5.90 -11.41
CA VAL A 203 22.85 -4.89 -12.39
C VAL A 203 23.03 -3.54 -11.70
N PHE A 204 24.23 -2.96 -11.86
CA PHE A 204 24.58 -1.61 -11.39
C PHE A 204 25.08 -0.75 -12.56
N GLY A 205 24.21 0.06 -13.14
CA GLY A 205 24.49 0.83 -14.35
C GLY A 205 24.76 -0.11 -15.52
N ASN A 206 25.97 -0.06 -16.05
CA ASN A 206 26.42 -0.95 -17.13
C ASN A 206 27.16 -2.20 -16.60
N VAL A 207 27.26 -2.38 -15.29
CA VAL A 207 27.93 -3.53 -14.67
C VAL A 207 26.91 -4.61 -14.38
N PHE A 208 27.00 -5.72 -15.10
CA PHE A 208 26.34 -6.98 -14.75
C PHE A 208 27.25 -7.76 -13.81
N VAL A 209 26.77 -8.06 -12.60
CA VAL A 209 27.54 -8.85 -11.62
C VAL A 209 27.30 -10.34 -11.92
N PRO A 210 28.34 -11.13 -12.25
CA PRO A 210 28.22 -12.57 -12.38
C PRO A 210 27.73 -13.20 -11.07
N GLU A 211 26.89 -14.21 -11.17
CA GLU A 211 26.36 -14.95 -10.00
C GLU A 211 27.48 -15.47 -9.10
N THR A 212 28.58 -15.95 -9.69
CA THR A 212 29.75 -16.47 -8.97
C THR A 212 30.49 -15.42 -8.14
N ASP A 213 30.26 -14.14 -8.40
CA ASP A 213 30.86 -13.05 -7.64
C ASP A 213 29.92 -12.55 -6.53
N ILE A 214 28.67 -13.00 -6.47
CA ILE A 214 27.72 -12.60 -5.43
C ILE A 214 27.98 -13.49 -4.21
N VAL A 215 28.34 -12.86 -3.09
CA VAL A 215 28.54 -13.54 -1.80
C VAL A 215 27.25 -13.52 -1.01
N GLU A 216 26.58 -12.37 -0.99
CA GLU A 216 25.29 -12.17 -0.32
C GLU A 216 24.49 -11.11 -1.08
N CYS A 217 23.20 -11.34 -1.27
CA CYS A 217 22.29 -10.37 -1.86
C CYS A 217 21.05 -10.22 -0.99
N LYS A 218 20.85 -9.04 -0.43
CA LYS A 218 19.74 -8.69 0.45
C LYS A 218 18.88 -7.61 -0.19
N VAL A 219 17.57 -7.85 -0.28
CA VAL A 219 16.57 -6.88 -0.76
C VAL A 219 15.46 -6.76 0.26
N HIS A 220 15.22 -5.55 0.75
CA HIS A 220 14.14 -5.21 1.66
C HIS A 220 13.07 -4.42 0.93
N LEU A 221 11.83 -4.90 0.93
CA LEU A 221 10.68 -4.22 0.34
C LEU A 221 9.84 -3.59 1.43
N GLY A 222 9.62 -2.28 1.33
CA GLY A 222 8.83 -1.50 2.29
C GLY A 222 7.76 -0.65 1.61
N ALA A 223 6.77 -0.23 2.40
CA ALA A 223 5.67 0.62 1.94
C ALA A 223 5.27 1.63 3.03
N THR A 224 4.91 2.84 2.61
CA THR A 224 4.32 3.93 3.43
C THR A 224 5.20 4.51 4.53
N LYS A 225 5.78 3.68 5.41
CA LYS A 225 6.66 4.09 6.52
C LYS A 225 8.13 4.18 6.08
N GLU A 226 8.47 3.53 4.97
CA GLU A 226 9.82 3.47 4.41
C GLU A 226 9.77 3.19 2.90
N VAL A 227 10.91 3.28 2.24
CA VAL A 227 11.10 2.86 0.85
C VAL A 227 12.01 1.62 0.81
N SER A 228 11.82 0.77 -0.20
CA SER A 228 12.62 -0.43 -0.39
C SER A 228 14.13 -0.13 -0.47
N SER A 229 14.94 -1.04 0.04
CA SER A 229 16.41 -0.93 0.11
C SER A 229 17.09 -2.24 -0.27
N PHE A 230 18.40 -2.17 -0.52
CA PHE A 230 19.20 -3.34 -0.85
C PHE A 230 20.62 -3.22 -0.31
N GLU A 231 21.24 -4.38 -0.13
CA GLU A 231 22.68 -4.52 0.13
C GLU A 231 23.18 -5.78 -0.60
N VAL A 232 24.24 -5.63 -1.38
CA VAL A 232 24.88 -6.76 -2.09
C VAL A 232 26.36 -6.77 -1.74
N THR A 233 26.83 -7.90 -1.23
CA THR A 233 28.25 -8.19 -1.04
C THR A 233 28.76 -8.97 -2.23
N VAL A 234 29.74 -8.42 -2.94
CA VAL A 234 30.39 -9.06 -4.09
C VAL A 234 31.87 -9.30 -3.86
N GLN A 235 32.38 -10.41 -4.39
CA GLN A 235 33.79 -10.73 -4.43
C GLN A 235 34.52 -9.72 -5.32
N ASN A 236 35.56 -9.10 -4.80
CA ASN A 236 36.33 -8.04 -5.46
C ASN A 236 37.81 -8.41 -5.61
N TRP A 237 38.07 -9.59 -6.19
CA TRP A 237 39.43 -10.00 -6.53
C TRP A 237 40.04 -9.14 -7.63
N GLY A 238 41.35 -8.92 -7.55
CA GLY A 238 42.08 -8.13 -8.56
C GLY A 238 41.58 -6.68 -8.69
N LYS A 239 40.84 -6.15 -7.70
CA LYS A 239 40.21 -4.83 -7.72
C LYS A 239 39.13 -4.69 -8.81
N LYS A 240 38.52 -5.80 -9.26
CA LYS A 240 37.52 -5.85 -10.36
C LYS A 240 36.47 -4.73 -10.30
N TYR A 241 35.84 -4.53 -9.14
CA TYR A 241 34.75 -3.59 -8.92
C TYR A 241 35.17 -2.26 -8.26
N SER A 242 36.45 -2.11 -7.91
CA SER A 242 36.98 -0.89 -7.30
C SER A 242 37.05 0.28 -8.30
N PRO A 243 37.26 1.54 -7.86
CA PRO A 243 37.19 2.72 -8.74
C PRO A 243 38.17 2.69 -9.92
N ASN A 244 39.31 2.00 -9.77
CA ASN A 244 40.32 1.79 -10.81
C ASN A 244 40.34 0.36 -11.35
N GLY A 245 39.26 -0.40 -11.11
CA GLY A 245 39.04 -1.74 -11.64
C GLY A 245 38.63 -1.72 -13.11
N TRP A 246 38.51 -2.90 -13.70
CA TRP A 246 38.05 -3.05 -15.09
C TRP A 246 36.52 -3.11 -15.22
N LEU A 247 35.78 -3.28 -14.12
CA LEU A 247 34.31 -3.15 -14.03
C LEU A 247 33.90 -2.29 -12.81
N PRO A 248 34.30 -1.01 -12.74
CA PRO A 248 34.10 -0.20 -11.55
C PRO A 248 32.61 0.08 -11.31
N ILE A 249 32.11 -0.23 -10.10
CA ILE A 249 30.75 0.13 -9.70
C ILE A 249 30.75 1.58 -9.22
N GLN A 250 29.82 2.39 -9.73
CA GLN A 250 29.76 3.82 -9.44
C GLN A 250 28.66 4.15 -8.42
N VAL A 251 28.97 5.03 -7.47
CA VAL A 251 27.93 5.66 -6.64
C VAL A 251 27.03 6.49 -7.55
N GLY A 252 25.72 6.37 -7.35
CA GLY A 252 24.71 6.97 -8.20
C GLY A 252 24.36 6.15 -9.44
N ALA A 253 24.93 4.96 -9.65
CA ALA A 253 24.46 4.06 -10.71
C ALA A 253 23.01 3.62 -10.45
N THR A 254 22.19 3.58 -11.51
CA THR A 254 20.84 2.99 -11.46
C THR A 254 20.90 1.54 -11.92
N GLY A 255 19.97 0.71 -11.49
CA GLY A 255 19.92 -0.66 -11.97
C GLY A 255 18.74 -1.43 -11.41
N GLY A 256 18.91 -2.73 -11.27
CA GLY A 256 17.90 -3.60 -10.69
C GLY A 256 18.51 -4.87 -10.13
N ILE A 257 17.81 -5.45 -9.16
CA ILE A 257 18.09 -6.78 -8.64
C ILE A 257 16.86 -7.63 -8.91
N GLY A 258 17.03 -8.76 -9.58
CA GLY A 258 16.04 -9.81 -9.71
C GLY A 258 16.50 -11.03 -8.92
N ILE A 259 15.60 -11.63 -8.17
CA ILE A 259 15.83 -12.94 -7.54
C ILE A 259 14.70 -13.82 -8.05
N CYS A 260 15.00 -15.04 -8.50
CA CYS A 260 13.97 -16.01 -8.83
C CYS A 260 14.52 -17.43 -8.75
N ARG A 261 13.63 -18.40 -8.50
CA ARG A 261 13.96 -19.82 -8.58
C ARG A 261 13.66 -20.43 -9.95
N ILE A 262 12.92 -19.75 -10.82
CA ILE A 262 12.55 -20.30 -12.13
C ILE A 262 13.80 -20.39 -13.04
N PRO A 263 14.17 -21.58 -13.56
CA PRO A 263 15.24 -21.71 -14.53
C PRO A 263 14.87 -20.97 -15.82
N ASN A 264 15.77 -20.11 -16.31
CA ASN A 264 15.68 -19.47 -17.62
C ASN A 264 14.50 -18.50 -17.81
N ASN A 265 14.37 -17.49 -16.94
CA ASN A 265 13.57 -16.32 -17.30
C ASN A 265 14.49 -15.17 -17.81
N PRO A 266 14.64 -14.95 -19.13
CA PRO A 266 15.30 -13.75 -19.64
C PRO A 266 14.53 -12.45 -19.31
N ASN A 267 13.30 -12.57 -18.81
CA ASN A 267 12.42 -11.50 -18.36
C ASN A 267 12.18 -11.53 -16.84
N VAL A 268 13.16 -11.94 -16.00
CA VAL A 268 13.03 -11.75 -14.53
C VAL A 268 12.72 -10.27 -14.31
N LEU A 269 11.47 -10.00 -13.94
CA LEU A 269 11.07 -8.68 -13.49
C LEU A 269 11.99 -8.35 -12.31
N PRO A 270 12.66 -7.19 -12.30
CA PRO A 270 13.45 -6.79 -11.15
C PRO A 270 12.56 -6.92 -9.92
N LEU A 271 13.10 -7.44 -8.82
CA LEU A 271 12.50 -7.40 -7.48
C LEU A 271 12.54 -5.97 -6.92
N ILE A 272 13.56 -5.21 -7.33
CA ILE A 272 13.74 -3.80 -6.97
C ILE A 272 14.42 -3.06 -8.13
N SER A 273 13.85 -1.91 -8.51
CA SER A 273 14.53 -0.91 -9.35
C SER A 273 15.26 0.08 -8.44
N LEU A 274 16.58 0.22 -8.61
CA LEU A 274 17.46 0.79 -7.58
C LEU A 274 18.34 1.95 -8.02
N LYS A 275 18.90 2.62 -7.00
CA LYS A 275 19.97 3.60 -7.07
C LYS A 275 21.06 3.21 -6.07
N VAL A 276 22.31 3.09 -6.53
CA VAL A 276 23.47 2.88 -5.65
C VAL A 276 23.77 4.17 -4.90
N GLU A 277 23.78 4.12 -3.58
CA GLU A 277 24.04 5.29 -2.72
C GLU A 277 25.34 5.16 -1.93
N ASN A 278 25.77 3.92 -1.66
CA ASN A 278 26.96 3.66 -0.87
C ASN A 278 27.73 2.46 -1.43
N ILE A 279 29.07 2.55 -1.40
CA ILE A 279 29.98 1.46 -1.76
C ILE A 279 31.10 1.40 -0.73
N LYS A 280 31.28 0.23 -0.12
CA LYS A 280 32.31 -0.03 0.88
C LYS A 280 33.24 -1.15 0.40
N TYR A 281 34.54 -0.92 0.44
CA TYR A 281 35.55 -1.93 0.08
C TYR A 281 36.16 -2.51 1.36
N ASN A 282 36.07 -3.82 1.53
CA ASN A 282 36.64 -4.54 2.66
C ASN A 282 37.69 -5.51 2.13
N SER A 283 38.95 -5.36 2.51
CA SER A 283 40.01 -6.27 2.07
C SER A 283 40.93 -6.68 3.20
N ASN A 284 41.34 -7.94 3.17
CA ASN A 284 42.38 -8.53 3.98
C ASN A 284 43.36 -9.29 3.05
N PRO A 285 44.45 -9.91 3.56
CA PRO A 285 45.42 -10.60 2.71
C PRO A 285 44.89 -11.81 1.92
N VAL A 286 43.72 -12.34 2.27
CA VAL A 286 43.13 -13.58 1.72
C VAL A 286 41.84 -13.28 0.94
N GLU A 287 41.07 -12.28 1.37
CA GLU A 287 39.75 -11.96 0.83
C GLU A 287 39.62 -10.47 0.51
N SER A 288 38.84 -10.16 -0.51
CA SER A 288 38.55 -8.79 -0.94
C SER A 288 37.11 -8.72 -1.40
N TYR A 289 36.32 -7.87 -0.75
CA TYR A 289 34.89 -7.70 -0.97
C TYR A 289 34.54 -6.25 -1.29
N CYS A 290 33.45 -6.07 -2.02
CA CYS A 290 32.78 -4.80 -2.25
C CYS A 290 31.33 -4.94 -1.79
N VAL A 291 30.91 -4.10 -0.84
CA VAL A 291 29.53 -4.04 -0.36
C VAL A 291 28.87 -2.83 -1.02
N VAL A 292 27.84 -3.07 -1.80
CA VAL A 292 27.07 -2.07 -2.54
C VAL A 292 25.69 -1.96 -1.92
N SER A 293 25.29 -0.77 -1.50
CA SER A 293 23.96 -0.56 -0.90
C SER A 293 23.30 0.73 -1.37
N GLY A 294 21.98 0.76 -1.20
CA GLY A 294 21.16 1.90 -1.57
C GLY A 294 19.67 1.60 -1.45
N ARG A 295 18.87 2.41 -2.14
CA ARG A 295 17.41 2.36 -2.10
C ARG A 295 16.81 2.17 -3.48
N CYS A 296 15.52 1.84 -3.51
CA CYS A 296 14.75 1.88 -4.75
C CYS A 296 14.67 3.31 -5.30
N TRP A 297 14.06 3.50 -6.48
CA TRP A 297 13.83 4.85 -7.02
C TRP A 297 12.97 5.76 -6.13
N GLY A 298 12.37 5.21 -5.06
CA GLY A 298 11.76 5.96 -3.98
C GLY A 298 12.73 6.88 -3.22
N GLU A 299 14.05 6.70 -3.36
CA GLU A 299 15.06 7.65 -2.85
C GLU A 299 14.77 9.10 -3.24
N ARG A 300 14.21 9.29 -4.45
CA ARG A 300 13.89 10.62 -4.98
C ARG A 300 12.87 11.37 -4.14
N LEU A 301 12.01 10.67 -3.40
CA LEU A 301 11.02 11.26 -2.49
C LEU A 301 11.68 12.07 -1.34
N PHE A 302 12.95 11.78 -1.05
CA PHE A 302 13.74 12.47 -0.03
C PHE A 302 14.63 13.58 -0.61
N ALA A 303 14.76 13.67 -1.93
CA ALA A 303 15.69 14.57 -2.60
C ALA A 303 15.18 16.01 -2.73
N LYS A 304 13.88 16.25 -2.52
CA LYS A 304 13.23 17.55 -2.71
C LYS A 304 12.32 17.92 -1.56
N LYS A 305 12.25 19.23 -1.33
CA LYS A 305 11.30 19.89 -0.44
C LYS A 305 10.29 20.70 -1.25
N VAL A 306 9.11 20.87 -0.68
CA VAL A 306 7.95 21.52 -1.30
C VAL A 306 7.59 22.75 -0.49
N THR A 307 7.54 23.88 -1.18
CA THR A 307 6.91 25.11 -0.71
C THR A 307 5.78 25.43 -1.67
N LYS A 308 4.56 24.99 -1.34
CA LYS A 308 3.39 25.08 -2.22
C LYS A 308 2.10 25.01 -1.41
N LYS A 309 1.11 25.72 -1.94
CA LYS A 309 -0.25 25.79 -1.41
C LYS A 309 -1.20 25.02 -2.34
N TYR A 310 -1.87 24.01 -1.82
CA TYR A 310 -2.94 23.27 -2.50
C TYR A 310 -4.29 23.72 -1.95
N VAL A 311 -5.22 24.10 -2.84
CA VAL A 311 -6.54 24.61 -2.45
C VAL A 311 -7.62 23.82 -3.18
N ASN A 312 -8.57 23.26 -2.44
CA ASN A 312 -9.67 22.43 -2.94
C ASN A 312 -9.20 21.30 -3.88
N GLN A 313 -8.09 20.66 -3.53
CA GLN A 313 -7.49 19.58 -4.34
C GLN A 313 -7.78 18.22 -3.71
N LYS A 314 -8.07 17.23 -4.54
CA LYS A 314 -8.19 15.86 -4.07
C LYS A 314 -6.83 15.25 -3.75
N GLY A 315 -6.81 14.27 -2.85
CA GLY A 315 -5.58 13.58 -2.44
C GLY A 315 -4.79 13.03 -3.63
N GLU A 316 -5.45 12.37 -4.58
CA GLU A 316 -4.80 11.83 -5.78
C GLU A 316 -4.20 12.93 -6.66
N ALA A 317 -4.85 14.10 -6.75
CA ALA A 317 -4.35 15.20 -7.57
C ALA A 317 -3.07 15.80 -6.97
N ILE A 318 -3.01 15.91 -5.63
CA ILE A 318 -1.82 16.37 -4.92
C ILE A 318 -0.68 15.36 -5.09
N VAL A 319 -0.95 14.06 -4.91
CA VAL A 319 0.04 13.00 -5.10
C VAL A 319 0.65 13.06 -6.51
N LYS A 320 -0.18 13.15 -7.55
CA LYS A 320 0.30 13.26 -8.95
C LYS A 320 1.16 14.50 -9.18
N ASP A 321 0.72 15.65 -8.67
CA ASP A 321 1.50 16.90 -8.78
C ASP A 321 2.87 16.79 -8.10
N LEU A 322 2.95 16.14 -6.93
CA LEU A 322 4.22 15.90 -6.23
C LEU A 322 5.15 15.02 -7.07
N LEU A 323 4.62 13.94 -7.65
CA LEU A 323 5.38 13.01 -8.48
C LEU A 323 5.88 13.67 -9.77
N ASP A 324 5.03 14.41 -10.46
CA ASP A 324 5.37 15.01 -11.77
C ASP A 324 6.23 16.28 -11.64
N SER A 325 5.89 17.16 -10.70
CA SER A 325 6.52 18.48 -10.61
C SER A 325 7.82 18.47 -9.81
N TYR A 326 8.00 17.53 -8.87
CA TYR A 326 9.14 17.55 -7.95
C TYR A 326 10.08 16.36 -8.11
N ILE A 327 9.55 15.15 -8.32
CA ILE A 327 10.31 13.90 -8.17
C ILE A 327 10.63 13.21 -9.50
N GLY A 328 9.74 13.31 -10.49
CA GLY A 328 9.84 12.62 -11.77
C GLY A 328 9.72 11.10 -11.65
N LEU A 329 8.84 10.60 -10.77
CA LEU A 329 8.50 9.17 -10.70
C LEU A 329 7.26 8.87 -11.53
N SER A 330 7.39 7.91 -12.45
CA SER A 330 6.26 7.49 -13.28
C SER A 330 5.25 6.71 -12.45
N HIS A 331 3.98 7.05 -12.61
CA HIS A 331 2.85 6.46 -11.91
C HIS A 331 1.83 5.86 -12.90
N ILE A 332 2.28 5.57 -14.13
CA ILE A 332 1.48 4.98 -15.19
C ILE A 332 2.13 3.69 -15.67
N ARG A 333 1.34 2.61 -15.73
CA ARG A 333 1.75 1.30 -16.25
C ARG A 333 0.78 0.88 -17.35
N ASN A 334 1.29 0.68 -18.57
CA ASN A 334 0.48 0.27 -19.73
C ASN A 334 -0.76 1.14 -19.97
N GLY A 335 -0.64 2.45 -19.75
CA GLY A 335 -1.75 3.41 -19.87
C GLY A 335 -2.70 3.45 -18.66
N VAL A 336 -2.49 2.62 -17.65
CA VAL A 336 -3.27 2.61 -16.40
C VAL A 336 -2.58 3.49 -15.35
N GLU A 337 -3.38 4.37 -14.76
CA GLU A 337 -3.03 5.19 -13.60
C GLU A 337 -2.87 4.33 -12.35
N LEU A 338 -1.74 4.45 -11.66
CA LEU A 338 -1.42 3.70 -10.43
C LEU A 338 -1.61 4.52 -9.15
N VAL A 339 -1.87 5.83 -9.27
CA VAL A 339 -2.38 6.66 -8.18
C VAL A 339 -3.90 6.58 -8.19
N GLU A 340 -4.44 5.71 -7.32
CA GLU A 340 -5.87 5.48 -7.20
C GLU A 340 -6.61 6.70 -6.64
N ASN A 341 -7.88 6.85 -7.05
CA ASN A 341 -8.70 8.00 -6.69
C ASN A 341 -9.05 8.01 -5.19
N THR A 342 -8.86 9.15 -4.56
CA THR A 342 -9.35 9.44 -3.21
C THR A 342 -10.73 10.08 -3.25
N ASP A 343 -11.48 9.91 -2.17
CA ASP A 343 -12.71 10.66 -1.95
C ASP A 343 -12.42 11.95 -1.14
N THR A 344 -11.23 12.07 -0.56
CA THR A 344 -10.75 13.24 0.19
C THR A 344 -10.38 14.43 -0.68
N THR A 345 -11.02 15.57 -0.41
CA THR A 345 -10.77 16.89 -0.97
C THR A 345 -10.24 17.78 0.15
N TYR A 346 -9.01 18.21 -0.02
CA TYR A 346 -8.30 19.07 0.90
C TYR A 346 -8.61 20.52 0.54
N THR A 347 -9.34 21.22 1.39
CA THR A 347 -9.67 22.63 1.15
C THR A 347 -8.42 23.52 1.14
N LEU A 348 -7.48 23.27 2.06
CA LEU A 348 -6.20 23.95 2.13
C LEU A 348 -5.11 23.05 2.72
N LEU A 349 -4.02 22.89 1.98
CA LEU A 349 -2.74 22.43 2.49
C LEU A 349 -1.67 23.44 2.11
N ASP A 350 -0.97 23.98 3.10
CA ASP A 350 0.06 24.98 2.91
C ASP A 350 1.38 24.43 3.45
N TYR A 351 2.30 24.12 2.55
CA TYR A 351 3.59 23.53 2.89
C TYR A 351 4.71 24.55 2.68
N GLU A 352 5.64 24.59 3.63
CA GLU A 352 6.88 25.34 3.57
C GLU A 352 8.03 24.39 3.88
N ASP A 353 8.99 24.27 2.95
CA ASP A 353 10.21 23.46 3.08
C ASP A 353 10.00 22.02 3.61
N THR A 354 8.85 21.42 3.30
CA THR A 354 8.45 20.09 3.76
C THR A 354 8.86 19.01 2.75
N SER A 355 9.36 17.85 3.19
CA SER A 355 9.79 16.80 2.24
C SER A 355 8.60 16.19 1.49
N VAL A 356 8.80 15.73 0.25
CA VAL A 356 7.74 15.06 -0.50
C VAL A 356 7.26 13.79 0.22
N PHE A 357 8.19 13.03 0.82
CA PHE A 357 7.85 11.84 1.59
C PHE A 357 6.89 12.14 2.76
N ASP A 358 7.13 13.22 3.51
CA ASP A 358 6.26 13.59 4.65
C ASP A 358 4.86 13.98 4.17
N ILE A 359 4.76 14.72 3.06
CA ILE A 359 3.47 15.10 2.47
C ILE A 359 2.72 13.87 1.97
N LEU A 360 3.39 12.95 1.27
CA LEU A 360 2.79 11.70 0.81
C LEU A 360 2.32 10.84 1.98
N THR A 361 3.13 10.74 3.04
CA THR A 361 2.78 10.02 4.27
C THR A 361 1.54 10.62 4.92
N TYR A 362 1.47 11.94 5.02
CA TYR A 362 0.30 12.64 5.55
C TYR A 362 -0.96 12.39 4.71
N ILE A 363 -0.86 12.49 3.38
CA ILE A 363 -1.99 12.21 2.49
C ILE A 363 -2.40 10.74 2.63
N ALA A 364 -1.44 9.81 2.61
CA ALA A 364 -1.71 8.38 2.76
C ALA A 364 -2.42 8.06 4.09
N GLN A 365 -2.05 8.71 5.18
CA GLN A 365 -2.64 8.49 6.51
C GLN A 365 -4.03 9.12 6.69
N THR A 366 -4.39 10.10 5.85
CA THR A 366 -5.58 10.93 6.09
C THR A 366 -6.60 10.91 4.96
N ALA A 367 -6.21 10.48 3.76
CA ALA A 367 -7.10 10.31 2.64
C ALA A 367 -7.99 9.09 2.85
N ASP A 368 -9.22 9.19 2.37
CA ASP A 368 -10.24 8.17 2.44
C ASP A 368 -10.68 7.66 1.07
N LYS A 369 -11.22 6.45 1.08
CA LYS A 369 -11.93 5.83 -0.03
C LYS A 369 -13.13 5.06 0.51
N ASN A 370 -14.33 5.34 -0.01
CA ASN A 370 -15.58 4.68 0.39
C ASN A 370 -15.80 4.66 1.91
N GLY A 371 -15.45 5.74 2.62
CA GLY A 371 -15.64 5.83 4.07
C GLY A 371 -14.51 5.21 4.90
N VAL A 372 -13.44 4.71 4.25
CA VAL A 372 -12.29 4.07 4.90
C VAL A 372 -11.03 4.90 4.66
N ILE A 373 -10.39 5.37 5.73
CA ILE A 373 -9.14 6.13 5.72
C ILE A 373 -7.96 5.19 5.63
N GLY A 374 -6.98 5.60 4.86
CA GLY A 374 -5.67 4.99 4.81
C GLY A 374 -5.37 4.49 3.41
N PHE A 375 -4.26 4.97 2.88
CA PHE A 375 -3.64 4.47 1.67
C PHE A 375 -2.25 3.93 2.01
N ASP A 376 -1.78 3.05 1.15
CA ASP A 376 -0.39 2.67 1.05
C ASP A 376 0.22 3.22 -0.22
N PHE A 377 1.52 3.45 -0.16
CA PHE A 377 2.30 3.73 -1.35
C PHE A 377 3.64 3.03 -1.33
N ARG A 378 4.11 2.69 -2.53
CA ARG A 378 5.39 2.04 -2.76
C ARG A 378 5.91 2.35 -4.15
N VAL A 379 7.20 2.11 -4.36
CA VAL A 379 7.75 1.98 -5.70
C VAL A 379 7.79 0.51 -6.04
N ALA A 380 6.95 0.12 -6.98
CA ALA A 380 6.85 -1.24 -7.48
C ALA A 380 8.16 -1.67 -8.17
N PRO A 381 8.36 -2.98 -8.36
CA PRO A 381 9.64 -3.50 -8.83
C PRO A 381 10.07 -2.97 -10.21
N ASP A 382 9.09 -2.64 -11.07
CA ASP A 382 9.27 -1.99 -12.39
C ASP A 382 9.59 -0.48 -12.33
N GLY A 383 9.84 0.06 -11.13
CA GLY A 383 10.19 1.46 -10.92
C GLY A 383 8.99 2.42 -10.98
N LYS A 384 7.77 1.89 -10.97
CA LYS A 384 6.53 2.69 -10.98
C LYS A 384 6.04 2.98 -9.57
N PHE A 385 5.54 4.19 -9.35
CA PHE A 385 4.93 4.57 -8.07
C PHE A 385 3.47 4.12 -8.03
N GLU A 386 3.10 3.41 -6.97
CA GLU A 386 1.73 2.96 -6.71
C GLU A 386 1.20 3.66 -5.45
N PHE A 387 -0.04 4.14 -5.49
CA PHE A 387 -0.76 4.73 -4.36
C PHE A 387 -2.18 4.17 -4.34
N PHE A 388 -2.52 3.39 -3.31
CA PHE A 388 -3.73 2.57 -3.29
C PHE A 388 -4.31 2.46 -1.87
N PRO A 389 -5.62 2.21 -1.70
CA PRO A 389 -6.22 2.07 -0.37
C PRO A 389 -5.57 0.92 0.42
N LYS A 390 -5.37 1.10 1.73
CA LYS A 390 -4.86 0.01 2.60
C LYS A 390 -5.74 -1.23 2.44
N ASN A 391 -5.11 -2.41 2.47
CA ASN A 391 -5.79 -3.71 2.36
C ASN A 391 -6.52 -3.96 1.02
N SER A 392 -6.27 -3.17 -0.02
CA SER A 392 -6.91 -3.34 -1.35
C SER A 392 -6.16 -4.31 -2.28
N LYS A 393 -4.84 -4.44 -2.12
CA LYS A 393 -4.00 -5.36 -2.92
C LYS A 393 -3.84 -6.69 -2.19
N THR A 394 -3.74 -7.78 -2.94
CA THR A 394 -3.58 -9.14 -2.40
C THR A 394 -2.51 -9.87 -3.18
N SER A 395 -1.56 -10.48 -2.48
CA SER A 395 -0.56 -11.38 -3.03
C SER A 395 -1.22 -12.71 -3.40
N LEU A 396 -0.86 -13.25 -4.57
CA LEU A 396 -1.33 -14.55 -5.02
C LEU A 396 -0.45 -15.71 -4.55
N VAL A 397 0.63 -15.42 -3.80
CA VAL A 397 1.55 -16.44 -3.31
C VAL A 397 0.87 -17.27 -2.23
N ASN A 398 0.90 -18.59 -2.41
CA ASN A 398 0.40 -19.52 -1.42
C ASN A 398 1.51 -19.84 -0.41
N LEU A 399 1.28 -19.51 0.86
CA LEU A 399 2.19 -19.84 1.95
C LEU A 399 1.90 -21.19 2.61
N THR A 400 0.81 -21.86 2.24
CA THR A 400 0.43 -23.16 2.81
C THR A 400 1.56 -24.17 2.60
N GLU A 401 1.95 -24.86 3.68
CA GLU A 401 3.07 -25.82 3.71
C GLU A 401 4.47 -25.24 3.41
N ALA A 402 4.59 -23.95 3.12
CA ALA A 402 5.86 -23.29 2.83
C ALA A 402 6.46 -22.54 4.04
N LEU A 403 5.84 -22.63 5.22
CA LEU A 403 6.26 -21.96 6.44
C LEU A 403 7.19 -22.85 7.27
N GLU A 404 8.46 -22.47 7.39
CA GLU A 404 9.43 -23.23 8.20
C GLU A 404 9.52 -22.73 9.63
N SER A 405 9.46 -21.41 9.80
CA SER A 405 9.40 -20.79 11.12
C SER A 405 8.44 -19.60 11.11
N SER A 406 7.71 -19.45 12.22
CA SER A 406 6.88 -18.29 12.45
C SER A 406 6.94 -17.86 13.91
N GLU A 407 6.83 -16.55 14.14
CA GLU A 407 6.67 -15.94 15.45
C GLU A 407 5.40 -15.11 15.41
N TYR A 408 4.37 -15.56 16.13
CA TYR A 408 3.10 -14.85 16.26
C TYR A 408 3.03 -14.14 17.61
N GLN A 409 2.80 -12.83 17.57
CA GLN A 409 2.61 -12.00 18.74
C GLN A 409 1.25 -11.30 18.69
N LYS A 410 0.53 -11.38 19.80
CA LYS A 410 -0.71 -10.64 20.03
C LYS A 410 -0.55 -9.73 21.25
N ASP A 411 -0.73 -8.43 21.05
CA ASP A 411 -0.50 -7.43 22.10
C ASP A 411 -1.76 -6.60 22.39
N ILE A 412 -2.19 -6.63 23.65
CA ILE A 412 -3.33 -5.86 24.16
C ILE A 412 -2.94 -4.48 24.73
N THR A 413 -1.64 -4.14 24.79
CA THR A 413 -1.18 -2.85 25.35
C THR A 413 -1.79 -1.66 24.61
N ALA A 414 -1.93 -1.77 23.28
CA ALA A 414 -2.55 -0.76 22.42
C ALA A 414 -4.08 -0.73 22.51
N VAL A 415 -4.73 -1.76 23.10
CA VAL A 415 -6.19 -1.87 23.08
C VAL A 415 -6.83 -0.72 23.85
N ARG A 416 -7.79 -0.04 23.22
CA ARG A 416 -8.67 0.97 23.80
C ARG A 416 -10.09 0.66 23.37
N ASN A 417 -10.92 0.29 24.33
CA ASN A 417 -12.29 -0.19 24.10
C ASN A 417 -13.36 0.67 24.78
N LYS A 418 -12.94 1.79 25.37
CA LYS A 418 -13.76 2.94 25.72
C LYS A 418 -12.99 4.19 25.34
N VAL A 419 -13.54 4.96 24.41
CA VAL A 419 -12.92 6.13 23.83
C VAL A 419 -13.76 7.34 24.18
N THR A 420 -13.17 8.27 24.93
CA THR A 420 -13.78 9.56 25.26
C THR A 420 -13.09 10.65 24.45
N ILE A 421 -13.87 11.41 23.70
CA ILE A 421 -13.37 12.55 22.93
C ILE A 421 -13.99 13.82 23.47
N TYR A 422 -13.14 14.81 23.74
CA TYR A 422 -13.53 16.15 24.10
C TYR A 422 -13.27 17.11 22.93
N GLY A 423 -14.29 17.89 22.57
CA GLY A 423 -14.22 18.98 21.61
C GLY A 423 -13.96 20.34 22.25
N ALA A 424 -14.19 21.39 21.48
CA ALA A 424 -14.10 22.79 21.91
C ALA A 424 -14.96 23.08 23.14
N ALA A 425 -14.47 23.93 24.04
CA ALA A 425 -15.17 24.38 25.26
C ALA A 425 -16.21 25.50 24.99
N GLU A 426 -16.93 25.41 23.88
CA GLU A 426 -17.85 26.44 23.39
C GLU A 426 -19.33 26.04 23.47
N LYS A 427 -19.61 24.82 23.95
CA LYS A 427 -20.98 24.33 24.07
C LYS A 427 -21.71 25.17 25.12
N CYS A 428 -22.87 25.69 24.71
CA CYS A 428 -23.72 26.54 25.54
C CYS A 428 -25.13 25.95 25.68
N TYR A 429 -25.86 26.47 26.66
CA TYR A 429 -27.28 26.25 26.85
C TYR A 429 -27.93 27.58 27.25
N PRO A 430 -28.94 28.04 26.50
CA PRO A 430 -29.53 27.42 25.30
C PRO A 430 -28.54 27.42 24.12
N VAL A 431 -28.81 26.58 23.11
CA VAL A 431 -27.92 26.43 21.93
C VAL A 431 -27.83 27.74 21.15
N ASN A 432 -28.96 28.41 20.94
CA ASN A 432 -28.96 29.79 20.51
C ASN A 432 -28.92 30.68 21.76
N GLN A 433 -27.79 31.35 21.94
CA GLN A 433 -27.43 32.18 23.10
C GLN A 433 -28.39 33.34 23.42
N ASP A 434 -29.41 33.56 22.58
CA ASP A 434 -30.38 34.64 22.68
C ASP A 434 -31.82 34.17 22.91
N ASP A 435 -32.04 32.85 22.95
CA ASP A 435 -33.38 32.27 23.11
C ASP A 435 -34.05 32.67 24.42
N TRP A 436 -33.27 32.96 25.46
CA TRP A 436 -33.81 33.37 26.76
C TRP A 436 -34.11 34.86 26.84
N THR A 437 -33.59 35.72 25.97
CA THR A 437 -33.66 37.19 26.14
C THR A 437 -34.55 37.89 25.12
N THR A 438 -35.05 37.17 24.12
CA THR A 438 -35.88 37.73 23.06
C THR A 438 -37.36 37.87 23.41
N ILE A 439 -37.87 37.16 24.42
CA ILE A 439 -39.27 37.18 24.86
C ILE A 439 -39.37 36.97 26.39
N ILE A 440 -40.47 37.41 27.01
CA ILE A 440 -40.68 37.29 28.48
C ILE A 440 -40.95 35.83 28.90
N HIS A 441 -41.52 35.03 28.00
CA HIS A 441 -41.91 33.63 28.24
C HIS A 441 -41.18 32.68 27.27
N PRO A 442 -39.83 32.55 27.33
CA PRO A 442 -39.11 31.62 26.48
C PRO A 442 -39.42 30.16 26.82
N ALA A 443 -39.05 29.24 25.93
CA ALA A 443 -39.43 27.82 26.05
C ALA A 443 -38.91 27.13 27.34
N ASP A 444 -37.83 27.65 27.92
CA ASP A 444 -37.16 27.03 29.07
C ASP A 444 -37.49 27.68 30.42
N GLY A 445 -38.17 28.83 30.45
CA GLY A 445 -38.45 29.54 31.69
C GLY A 445 -39.21 30.84 31.51
N ASP A 446 -39.34 31.60 32.60
CA ASP A 446 -40.08 32.86 32.62
C ASP A 446 -39.27 34.01 33.23
N TRP A 447 -39.36 35.18 32.60
CA TRP A 447 -38.93 36.43 33.19
C TRP A 447 -40.02 37.02 34.08
N THR A 448 -39.64 37.36 35.31
CA THR A 448 -40.52 38.02 36.28
C THR A 448 -39.81 39.18 36.94
N ALA A 449 -40.55 40.24 37.23
CA ALA A 449 -40.04 41.33 38.05
C ALA A 449 -40.08 40.94 39.54
N VAL A 450 -39.00 41.26 40.25
CA VAL A 450 -38.94 41.23 41.71
C VAL A 450 -39.13 42.65 42.24
N ILE A 451 -38.49 43.64 41.58
CA ILE A 451 -38.64 45.07 41.88
C ILE A 451 -38.71 45.84 40.56
N GLY A 452 -39.80 46.55 40.32
CA GLY A 452 -40.08 47.24 39.05
C GLY A 452 -41.03 46.44 38.16
N GLU A 453 -41.00 46.73 36.87
CA GLU A 453 -41.79 46.08 35.82
C GLU A 453 -40.84 45.45 34.80
N VAL A 454 -41.16 44.23 34.33
CA VAL A 454 -40.37 43.54 33.29
C VAL A 454 -41.12 43.60 31.97
N ALA A 455 -40.40 43.90 30.90
CA ALA A 455 -40.95 43.96 29.55
C ALA A 455 -39.92 43.48 28.52
N GLN A 456 -40.41 43.00 27.38
CA GLN A 456 -39.57 42.81 26.19
C GLN A 456 -39.36 44.15 25.49
N ASP A 457 -38.15 44.42 25.03
CA ASP A 457 -37.81 45.61 24.25
C ASP A 457 -37.17 45.23 22.91
N ASN A 458 -37.90 45.45 21.83
CA ASN A 458 -37.46 45.14 20.46
C ASN A 458 -36.71 46.29 19.80
N THR A 459 -36.51 47.40 20.51
CA THR A 459 -35.78 48.57 20.00
C THR A 459 -34.32 48.59 20.44
N LYS A 460 -33.96 47.75 21.40
CA LYS A 460 -32.64 47.74 22.02
C LYS A 460 -32.19 46.31 22.29
N ALA A 461 -31.19 45.83 21.55
CA ALA A 461 -30.61 44.51 21.70
C ALA A 461 -29.15 44.52 21.19
N VAL A 462 -28.33 43.62 21.74
CA VAL A 462 -27.00 43.26 21.25
C VAL A 462 -27.11 42.13 20.24
N LYS A 463 -27.95 41.13 20.54
CA LYS A 463 -28.15 39.94 19.72
C LYS A 463 -29.63 39.77 19.40
N GLY A 464 -29.91 39.17 18.25
CA GLY A 464 -31.28 38.92 17.79
C GLY A 464 -32.16 40.16 17.69
N ALA A 465 -33.44 39.99 18.03
CA ALA A 465 -34.51 40.95 17.70
C ALA A 465 -35.04 41.75 18.91
N GLY A 466 -34.57 41.47 20.12
CA GLY A 466 -35.03 42.15 21.33
C GLY A 466 -34.30 41.69 22.58
N SER A 467 -34.45 42.44 23.66
CA SER A 467 -33.86 42.13 24.97
C SER A 467 -34.88 42.27 26.11
N ILE A 468 -34.49 41.89 27.33
CA ILE A 468 -35.35 42.00 28.51
C ILE A 468 -35.06 43.28 29.27
N LYS A 469 -36.07 44.14 29.37
CA LYS A 469 -36.04 45.41 30.06
C LYS A 469 -36.64 45.30 31.46
N CYS A 470 -36.01 45.96 32.42
CA CYS A 470 -36.60 46.30 33.71
C CYS A 470 -36.84 47.81 33.79
N HIS A 471 -38.08 48.23 34.04
CA HIS A 471 -38.45 49.63 34.33
C HIS A 471 -38.74 49.81 35.81
N VAL A 472 -38.18 50.85 36.42
CA VAL A 472 -38.31 51.10 37.86
C VAL A 472 -38.71 52.54 38.13
N VAL A 473 -39.66 52.73 39.05
CA VAL A 473 -40.10 54.05 39.52
C VAL A 473 -39.96 54.14 41.03
N ASN A 474 -39.22 55.15 41.49
CA ASN A 474 -39.12 55.55 42.90
C ASN A 474 -38.77 54.38 43.86
N ASN A 475 -37.67 53.68 43.58
CA ASN A 475 -37.23 52.53 44.39
C ASN A 475 -35.71 52.55 44.65
N TYR A 476 -35.23 51.69 45.54
CA TYR A 476 -33.81 51.58 45.89
C TYR A 476 -32.99 50.71 44.92
N ALA A 477 -33.66 49.86 44.15
CA ALA A 477 -33.07 49.02 43.12
C ALA A 477 -34.12 48.65 42.06
N GLY A 478 -33.67 48.23 40.90
CA GLY A 478 -34.46 47.41 39.97
C GLY A 478 -34.04 45.95 40.08
N SER A 479 -34.99 45.03 39.92
CA SER A 479 -34.65 43.61 39.92
C SER A 479 -35.62 42.76 39.11
N ILE A 480 -35.05 41.93 38.26
CA ILE A 480 -35.74 40.91 37.48
C ILE A 480 -35.07 39.56 37.69
N ARG A 481 -35.81 38.49 37.44
CA ARG A 481 -35.26 37.13 37.48
C ARG A 481 -35.80 36.28 36.34
N PHE A 482 -34.95 35.41 35.85
CA PHE A 482 -35.30 34.33 34.95
C PHE A 482 -35.46 33.04 35.76
N THR A 483 -36.65 32.44 35.73
CA THR A 483 -36.96 31.19 36.45
C THR A 483 -37.11 30.07 35.44
N LEU A 484 -36.22 29.08 35.51
CA LEU A 484 -36.28 27.90 34.65
C LEU A 484 -37.45 27.00 35.05
N TYR A 485 -38.09 26.40 34.05
CA TYR A 485 -39.10 25.38 34.26
C TYR A 485 -38.53 24.10 34.86
N ALA A 486 -39.40 23.29 35.44
CA ALA A 486 -39.00 22.00 35.99
C ALA A 486 -38.39 21.11 34.90
N GLY A 487 -37.24 20.51 35.19
CA GLY A 487 -36.44 19.72 34.24
C GLY A 487 -35.54 20.56 33.34
N LYS A 488 -35.53 21.89 33.50
CA LYS A 488 -34.65 22.83 32.79
C LYS A 488 -33.60 23.47 33.70
N GLU A 489 -33.50 23.00 34.95
CA GLU A 489 -32.50 23.48 35.89
C GLU A 489 -31.08 23.28 35.35
N MET A 490 -30.22 24.26 35.60
CA MET A 490 -28.88 24.29 35.03
C MET A 490 -27.85 23.65 35.95
N ASN A 491 -27.00 22.83 35.36
CA ASN A 491 -25.86 22.24 36.03
C ASN A 491 -24.61 23.10 35.77
N GLY A 492 -24.27 23.96 36.73
CA GLY A 492 -23.08 24.82 36.70
C GLY A 492 -21.76 24.06 36.76
N ASN A 493 -21.75 22.79 37.17
CA ASN A 493 -20.56 21.93 37.09
C ASN A 493 -20.29 21.44 35.65
N LEU A 494 -21.34 21.35 34.81
CA LEU A 494 -21.21 21.00 33.39
C LEU A 494 -21.01 22.23 32.50
N TYR A 495 -21.64 23.35 32.85
CA TYR A 495 -21.51 24.62 32.15
C TYR A 495 -20.87 25.65 33.10
N PRO A 496 -19.54 25.71 33.16
CA PRO A 496 -18.80 26.47 34.18
C PRO A 496 -18.82 27.99 33.98
N GLU A 497 -19.59 28.51 33.02
CA GLU A 497 -19.66 29.94 32.73
C GLU A 497 -21.12 30.40 32.63
N LEU A 498 -21.44 31.52 33.25
CA LEU A 498 -22.66 32.29 33.03
C LEU A 498 -22.30 33.55 32.26
N ILE A 499 -22.94 33.77 31.12
CA ILE A 499 -22.61 34.88 30.21
C ILE A 499 -23.89 35.64 29.88
N PHE A 500 -23.80 36.97 29.89
CA PHE A 500 -24.89 37.86 29.48
C PHE A 500 -24.34 39.22 29.08
N TRP A 501 -25.15 40.01 28.40
CA TRP A 501 -24.92 41.42 28.14
C TRP A 501 -25.81 42.25 29.05
N GLY A 502 -25.22 43.26 29.68
CA GLY A 502 -25.91 44.20 30.55
C GLY A 502 -25.83 45.61 30.01
N TRP A 503 -26.90 46.38 30.19
CA TRP A 503 -26.95 47.81 29.90
C TRP A 503 -27.77 48.49 31.00
N MET A 504 -27.33 49.63 31.52
CA MET A 504 -28.13 50.40 32.49
C MET A 504 -27.99 51.92 32.32
N GLN A 505 -29.05 52.65 32.67
CA GLN A 505 -29.03 54.11 32.68
C GLN A 505 -28.06 54.66 33.75
N ASN A 506 -27.58 55.89 33.54
CA ASN A 506 -26.66 56.56 34.46
C ASN A 506 -27.23 56.84 35.87
N THR A 507 -28.52 56.59 36.09
CA THR A 507 -29.16 56.70 37.41
C THR A 507 -28.74 55.56 38.36
N PHE A 508 -28.33 54.40 37.82
CA PHE A 508 -27.86 53.25 38.59
C PHE A 508 -26.41 53.39 39.07
N ARG A 509 -25.97 52.50 39.97
CA ARG A 509 -24.59 52.49 40.49
C ARG A 509 -23.54 51.91 39.53
N GLY A 510 -23.95 51.35 38.40
CA GLY A 510 -23.04 50.68 37.46
C GLY A 510 -22.68 49.24 37.84
N LEU A 511 -23.49 48.57 38.67
CA LEU A 511 -23.26 47.18 39.07
C LEU A 511 -24.55 46.36 39.06
N PHE A 512 -24.44 45.08 38.74
CA PHE A 512 -25.47 44.09 39.03
C PHE A 512 -25.05 43.23 40.22
N ASN A 513 -25.99 42.97 41.12
CA ASN A 513 -25.93 41.84 42.03
C ASN A 513 -26.60 40.66 41.32
N VAL A 514 -25.80 39.71 40.86
CA VAL A 514 -26.26 38.47 40.24
C VAL A 514 -26.47 37.44 41.36
N ALA A 515 -27.65 36.83 41.42
CA ALA A 515 -27.97 35.78 42.37
C ALA A 515 -28.45 34.54 41.63
N LEU A 516 -27.80 33.41 41.91
CA LEU A 516 -28.26 32.09 41.49
C LEU A 516 -29.04 31.47 42.64
N ILE A 517 -30.19 30.88 42.33
CA ILE A 517 -31.03 30.20 43.33
C ILE A 517 -31.22 28.76 42.89
N ASP A 518 -30.89 27.81 43.76
CA ASP A 518 -31.09 26.39 43.49
C ASP A 518 -32.56 25.96 43.67
N SER A 519 -32.86 24.71 43.33
CA SER A 519 -34.20 24.13 43.49
C SER A 519 -34.71 24.08 44.95
N ALA A 520 -33.82 24.19 45.94
CA ALA A 520 -34.15 24.25 47.36
C ALA A 520 -34.31 25.70 47.88
N GLY A 521 -34.16 26.71 47.02
CA GLY A 521 -34.27 28.12 47.38
C GLY A 521 -33.03 28.72 48.04
N LYS A 522 -31.89 28.01 48.04
CA LYS A 522 -30.62 28.53 48.55
C LYS A 522 -29.97 29.42 47.50
N ILE A 523 -29.18 30.40 47.96
CA ILE A 523 -28.68 31.48 47.11
C ILE A 523 -27.15 31.46 47.05
N ALA A 524 -26.62 31.68 45.86
CA ALA A 524 -25.23 32.08 45.61
C ALA A 524 -25.24 33.48 44.96
N GLY A 525 -24.67 34.48 45.63
CA GLY A 525 -24.65 35.87 45.16
C GLY A 525 -23.26 36.34 44.74
N LYS A 526 -23.18 37.15 43.67
CA LYS A 526 -21.95 37.79 43.19
C LYS A 526 -22.24 39.16 42.58
N ALA A 527 -21.46 40.16 42.96
CA ALA A 527 -21.55 41.49 42.36
C ALA A 527 -20.66 41.59 41.12
N VAL A 528 -21.17 42.16 40.03
CA VAL A 528 -20.46 42.35 38.77
C VAL A 528 -20.63 43.78 38.27
N ASN A 529 -19.57 44.36 37.72
CA ASN A 529 -19.59 45.71 37.17
C ASN A 529 -20.09 45.66 35.72
N VAL A 530 -21.01 46.56 35.39
CA VAL A 530 -21.58 46.73 34.03
C VAL A 530 -21.48 48.17 33.58
N GLY A 531 -21.00 49.10 34.41
CA GLY A 531 -21.01 50.52 34.06
C GLY A 531 -22.43 51.10 34.02
N ALA A 532 -22.56 52.39 34.36
CA ALA A 532 -23.79 53.16 34.17
C ALA A 532 -23.53 54.26 33.14
N ASP A 533 -22.86 53.88 32.06
CA ASP A 533 -22.40 54.73 30.96
C ASP A 533 -23.31 54.65 29.74
N GLU A 534 -24.45 53.97 29.87
CA GLU A 534 -25.43 53.82 28.80
C GLU A 534 -24.86 53.08 27.56
N ASP A 535 -23.93 52.14 27.79
CA ASP A 535 -23.42 51.21 26.79
C ASP A 535 -23.61 49.74 27.21
N TRP A 536 -23.46 48.82 26.26
CA TRP A 536 -23.58 47.39 26.47
C TRP A 536 -22.26 46.78 26.91
N HIS A 537 -22.30 46.04 28.03
CA HIS A 537 -21.12 45.35 28.56
C HIS A 537 -21.36 43.86 28.64
N GLN A 538 -20.46 43.09 28.04
CA GLN A 538 -20.47 41.64 28.19
C GLN A 538 -19.93 41.26 29.56
N VAL A 539 -20.72 40.52 30.32
CA VAL A 539 -20.32 39.95 31.60
C VAL A 539 -20.17 38.45 31.44
N LYS A 540 -19.03 37.94 31.90
CA LYS A 540 -18.74 36.52 31.99
C LYS A 540 -18.34 36.18 33.42
N VAL A 541 -19.05 35.23 34.02
CA VAL A 541 -18.88 34.83 35.41
C VAL A 541 -18.67 33.33 35.50
N SER A 542 -17.60 32.90 36.18
CA SER A 542 -17.36 31.49 36.46
C SER A 542 -18.39 30.96 37.48
N VAL A 543 -19.00 29.81 37.19
CA VAL A 543 -20.00 29.12 38.02
C VAL A 543 -19.59 27.68 38.29
N GLY A 544 -20.31 27.00 39.18
CA GLY A 544 -20.04 25.63 39.58
C GLY A 544 -19.21 25.54 40.85
N GLU A 545 -19.19 24.34 41.43
CA GLU A 545 -18.58 24.07 42.73
C GLU A 545 -17.09 24.42 42.77
N LYS A 546 -16.37 24.24 41.66
CA LYS A 546 -14.96 24.63 41.52
C LYS A 546 -14.71 26.14 41.63
N ASN A 547 -15.74 26.95 41.36
CA ASN A 547 -15.68 28.40 41.40
C ASN A 547 -16.47 28.96 42.60
N ALA A 548 -16.83 28.12 43.57
CA ALA A 548 -17.65 28.51 44.71
C ALA A 548 -17.02 29.63 45.55
N ASP A 549 -15.70 29.65 45.68
CA ASP A 549 -14.99 30.67 46.47
C ASP A 549 -15.18 32.11 45.95
N ASP A 550 -15.56 32.26 44.68
CA ASP A 550 -15.85 33.57 44.08
C ASP A 550 -17.26 34.09 44.39
N TRP A 551 -18.08 33.30 45.09
CA TRP A 551 -19.49 33.59 45.36
C TRP A 551 -19.76 33.68 46.87
N SER A 552 -20.73 34.50 47.25
CA SER A 552 -21.31 34.49 48.60
C SER A 552 -22.44 33.47 48.66
N ILE A 553 -22.19 32.30 49.24
CA ILE A 553 -23.04 31.11 49.09
C ILE A 553 -23.71 30.71 50.41
N ASN A 554 -25.00 30.37 50.35
CA ASN A 554 -25.70 29.69 51.44
C ASN A 554 -25.24 28.24 51.61
N ASN A 555 -25.06 27.79 52.84
CA ASN A 555 -24.59 26.44 53.12
C ASN A 555 -25.43 25.34 52.40
N GLY A 556 -24.73 24.52 51.62
CA GLY A 556 -25.30 23.42 50.83
C GLY A 556 -26.11 23.85 49.61
N PHE A 557 -25.76 24.97 48.97
CA PHE A 557 -26.25 25.34 47.64
C PHE A 557 -25.92 24.25 46.60
N ASP A 558 -26.89 23.89 45.77
CA ASP A 558 -26.75 22.85 44.76
C ASP A 558 -26.38 23.43 43.37
N TRP A 559 -25.09 23.33 43.02
CA TRP A 559 -24.56 23.74 41.73
C TRP A 559 -25.03 22.88 40.54
N MET A 560 -25.62 21.72 40.79
CA MET A 560 -26.16 20.84 39.74
C MET A 560 -27.58 21.22 39.32
N HIS A 561 -28.31 21.99 40.14
CA HIS A 561 -29.72 22.34 39.92
C HIS A 561 -29.99 23.83 40.18
N ILE A 562 -29.34 24.70 39.42
CA ILE A 562 -29.60 26.13 39.42
C ILE A 562 -30.94 26.39 38.72
N LYS A 563 -31.90 26.94 39.45
CA LYS A 563 -33.29 27.12 38.99
C LYS A 563 -33.60 28.56 38.60
N VAL A 564 -33.00 29.53 39.28
CA VAL A 564 -33.28 30.96 39.07
C VAL A 564 -31.98 31.72 38.86
N ILE A 565 -32.02 32.65 37.92
CA ILE A 565 -30.98 33.66 37.69
C ILE A 565 -31.62 35.01 37.96
N GLN A 566 -31.19 35.71 38.99
CA GLN A 566 -31.71 37.03 39.37
C GLN A 566 -30.66 38.11 39.15
N PHE A 567 -31.09 39.22 38.57
CA PHE A 567 -30.30 40.43 38.38
C PHE A 567 -30.93 41.54 39.22
N SER A 568 -30.11 42.20 40.04
CA SER A 568 -30.55 43.36 40.83
C SER A 568 -29.58 44.52 40.63
N ALA A 569 -30.05 45.66 40.11
CA ALA A 569 -29.27 46.88 39.92
C ALA A 569 -29.65 47.93 40.98
N PRO A 570 -28.76 48.26 41.93
CA PRO A 570 -29.05 49.27 42.95
C PRO A 570 -28.89 50.71 42.42
N PHE A 571 -29.64 51.64 43.02
CA PHE A 571 -29.49 53.10 42.87
C PHE A 571 -28.62 53.69 43.99
N ASN A 572 -28.08 54.91 43.81
CA ASN A 572 -27.36 55.68 44.85
C ASN A 572 -28.28 56.25 45.96
N GLY A 573 -29.47 55.67 46.14
CA GLY A 573 -30.54 56.16 47.00
C GLY A 573 -31.86 55.63 46.48
N VAL A 574 -32.90 56.47 46.46
CA VAL A 574 -34.13 56.19 45.73
C VAL A 574 -34.00 56.77 44.32
N GLY A 575 -34.34 56.00 43.30
CA GLY A 575 -34.24 56.40 41.90
C GLY A 575 -35.32 55.79 41.01
N SER A 576 -35.34 56.26 39.77
CA SER A 576 -36.13 55.70 38.68
C SER A 576 -35.21 55.51 37.48
N GLY A 577 -35.45 54.47 36.70
CA GLY A 577 -34.66 54.20 35.51
C GLY A 577 -34.86 52.81 34.95
N ASP A 578 -34.15 52.56 33.87
CA ASP A 578 -34.22 51.33 33.09
C ASP A 578 -32.87 50.60 33.04
N PHE A 579 -32.90 49.27 33.06
CA PHE A 579 -31.77 48.43 32.65
C PHE A 579 -32.25 47.28 31.77
N TRP A 580 -31.32 46.70 31.00
CA TRP A 580 -31.58 45.62 30.06
C TRP A 580 -30.61 44.46 30.27
N ILE A 581 -31.09 43.24 30.01
CA ILE A 581 -30.31 42.01 29.94
C ILE A 581 -30.52 41.40 28.57
N ASP A 582 -29.43 41.01 27.92
CA ASP A 582 -29.47 40.38 26.59
C ASP A 582 -28.47 39.22 26.45
N SER A 583 -28.71 38.32 25.49
CA SER A 583 -27.92 37.12 25.18
C SER A 583 -27.45 36.36 26.44
N LEU A 584 -28.40 35.99 27.31
CA LEU A 584 -28.16 35.24 28.55
C LEU A 584 -28.04 33.74 28.27
N TYR A 585 -26.95 33.11 28.69
CA TYR A 585 -26.76 31.66 28.58
C TYR A 585 -25.70 31.14 29.55
N PHE A 586 -25.71 29.82 29.76
CA PHE A 586 -24.60 29.10 30.37
C PHE A 586 -23.68 28.52 29.29
N GLY A 587 -22.37 28.63 29.47
CA GLY A 587 -21.35 28.26 28.49
C GLY A 587 -20.17 27.50 29.10
N GLY A 588 -19.08 27.38 28.33
CA GLY A 588 -17.84 26.76 28.77
C GLY A 588 -17.83 25.24 28.81
N ARG A 589 -18.94 24.58 28.41
CA ARG A 589 -18.99 23.12 28.33
C ARG A 589 -18.21 22.65 27.10
N ARG A 590 -17.47 21.55 27.22
CA ARG A 590 -16.87 20.88 26.06
C ARG A 590 -17.92 20.07 25.32
N PHE A 591 -17.89 20.12 23.99
CA PHE A 591 -18.50 19.05 23.19
C PHE A 591 -17.86 17.72 23.58
N MET A 592 -18.62 16.65 23.59
CA MET A 592 -18.03 15.35 23.92
C MET A 592 -18.83 14.18 23.37
N ALA A 593 -18.13 13.07 23.19
CA ALA A 593 -18.75 11.77 22.97
C ALA A 593 -17.93 10.67 23.64
N ILE A 594 -18.62 9.59 23.98
CA ILE A 594 -18.05 8.36 24.52
C ILE A 594 -18.52 7.23 23.63
N GLU A 595 -17.59 6.42 23.13
CA GLU A 595 -17.88 5.23 22.33
C GLU A 595 -17.18 4.02 22.95
N GLU A 596 -17.88 2.89 22.97
CA GLU A 596 -17.47 1.70 23.72
C GLU A 596 -17.74 0.42 22.94
N ASP A 597 -16.89 -0.59 23.10
CA ASP A 597 -17.08 -1.92 22.51
C ASP A 597 -17.19 -2.97 23.62
N THR A 598 -18.42 -3.40 23.91
CA THR A 598 -18.71 -4.35 25.00
C THR A 598 -18.03 -5.71 24.80
N ALA A 599 -17.91 -6.18 23.55
CA ALA A 599 -17.26 -7.46 23.27
C ALA A 599 -15.76 -7.40 23.58
N SER A 600 -15.09 -6.32 23.17
CA SER A 600 -13.69 -6.03 23.49
C SER A 600 -13.49 -5.84 25.00
N GLN A 601 -14.40 -5.16 25.69
CA GLN A 601 -14.34 -4.99 27.15
C GLN A 601 -14.46 -6.33 27.90
N ASN A 602 -15.37 -7.20 27.47
CA ASN A 602 -15.52 -8.54 28.05
C ASN A 602 -14.27 -9.41 27.83
N THR A 603 -13.56 -9.21 26.72
CA THR A 603 -12.39 -10.02 26.36
C THR A 603 -11.09 -9.49 26.97
N TYR A 604 -10.89 -8.17 27.00
CA TYR A 604 -9.60 -7.53 27.33
C TYR A 604 -9.64 -6.63 28.57
N GLY A 605 -10.78 -6.58 29.26
CA GLY A 605 -11.04 -5.65 30.36
C GLY A 605 -11.27 -4.22 29.88
N LEU A 606 -11.78 -3.35 30.76
CA LEU A 606 -11.97 -1.93 30.45
C LEU A 606 -10.62 -1.23 30.23
N ARG A 607 -10.44 -0.62 29.05
CA ARG A 607 -9.25 0.11 28.65
C ARG A 607 -9.63 1.43 28.00
N GLU A 608 -9.33 2.52 28.69
CA GLU A 608 -9.81 3.85 28.35
C GLU A 608 -8.79 4.65 27.54
N TYR A 609 -9.29 5.36 26.52
CA TYR A 609 -8.57 6.41 25.80
C TYR A 609 -9.32 7.72 25.96
N THR A 610 -8.58 8.81 26.17
CA THR A 610 -9.14 10.14 26.24
C THR A 610 -8.29 11.10 25.44
N ASP A 611 -8.94 11.93 24.64
CA ASP A 611 -8.28 12.91 23.79
C ASP A 611 -9.11 14.18 23.71
N THR A 612 -8.44 15.31 23.52
CA THR A 612 -9.05 16.63 23.43
C THR A 612 -8.64 17.28 22.12
N ASP A 613 -9.62 17.64 21.31
CA ASP A 613 -9.43 18.39 20.09
C ASP A 613 -10.37 19.60 20.04
N ASP A 614 -9.79 20.78 20.21
CA ASP A 614 -10.51 22.05 20.20
C ASP A 614 -11.08 22.42 18.80
N GLU A 615 -10.81 21.63 17.76
CA GLU A 615 -11.40 21.79 16.42
C GLU A 615 -12.77 21.12 16.25
N LEU A 616 -13.22 20.33 17.24
CA LEU A 616 -14.54 19.68 17.20
C LEU A 616 -15.59 20.58 17.86
N TYR A 617 -16.56 21.04 17.07
CA TYR A 617 -17.59 22.01 17.52
C TYR A 617 -18.98 21.39 17.62
N SER A 618 -19.09 20.07 17.77
CA SER A 618 -20.33 19.37 18.06
C SER A 618 -20.09 18.01 18.72
N ASP A 619 -21.08 17.50 19.47
CA ASP A 619 -21.01 16.15 20.03
C ASP A 619 -21.01 15.08 18.91
N PHE A 620 -21.64 15.38 17.77
CA PHE A 620 -21.67 14.48 16.61
C PHE A 620 -20.26 14.28 16.03
N GLU A 621 -19.52 15.37 15.84
CA GLU A 621 -18.11 15.30 15.42
C GLU A 621 -17.24 14.55 16.42
N CYS A 622 -17.49 14.74 17.73
CA CYS A 622 -16.81 13.97 18.77
C CYS A 622 -17.15 12.47 18.69
N SER A 623 -18.40 12.10 18.39
CA SER A 623 -18.84 10.70 18.26
C SER A 623 -18.19 10.03 17.06
N LEU A 624 -18.10 10.73 15.92
CA LEU A 624 -17.39 10.22 14.74
C LEU A 624 -15.92 9.95 15.03
N ARG A 625 -15.22 10.85 15.74
CA ARG A 625 -13.84 10.62 16.23
C ARG A 625 -13.75 9.41 17.12
N ALA A 626 -14.61 9.36 18.12
CA ALA A 626 -14.59 8.30 19.10
C ALA A 626 -14.80 6.93 18.44
N LYS A 627 -15.71 6.83 17.45
CA LYS A 627 -15.94 5.61 16.65
C LYS A 627 -14.73 5.21 15.81
N ALA A 628 -14.10 6.17 15.13
CA ALA A 628 -12.93 5.90 14.29
C ALA A 628 -11.76 5.38 15.13
N VAL A 629 -11.45 6.06 16.24
CA VAL A 629 -10.39 5.65 17.18
C VAL A 629 -10.71 4.29 17.81
N LEU A 630 -11.96 4.08 18.22
CA LEU A 630 -12.40 2.79 18.78
C LEU A 630 -12.27 1.67 17.75
N ALA A 631 -12.67 1.87 16.50
CA ALA A 631 -12.56 0.86 15.45
C ALA A 631 -11.11 0.39 15.22
N ASN A 632 -10.15 1.33 15.32
CA ASN A 632 -8.73 1.03 15.17
C ASN A 632 -8.12 0.35 16.40
N LEU A 633 -8.53 0.75 17.61
CA LEU A 633 -7.87 0.34 18.85
C LEU A 633 -8.64 -0.73 19.65
N LYS A 634 -9.85 -1.13 19.26
CA LYS A 634 -10.64 -2.10 20.03
C LYS A 634 -10.12 -3.54 19.97
N ALA A 635 -9.26 -3.85 19.01
CA ALA A 635 -8.67 -5.17 18.83
C ALA A 635 -7.17 -5.15 19.18
N PRO A 636 -6.59 -6.28 19.62
CA PRO A 636 -5.16 -6.38 19.87
C PRO A 636 -4.36 -6.12 18.60
N ALA A 637 -3.17 -5.54 18.76
CA ALA A 637 -2.21 -5.49 17.67
C ALA A 637 -1.68 -6.91 17.45
N GLU A 638 -1.71 -7.35 16.19
CA GLU A 638 -1.18 -8.66 15.80
C GLU A 638 0.01 -8.45 14.88
N ILE A 639 1.13 -9.06 15.25
CA ILE A 639 2.39 -9.05 14.52
C ILE A 639 2.74 -10.50 14.27
N LEU A 640 3.08 -10.82 13.02
CA LEU A 640 3.50 -12.14 12.62
C LEU A 640 4.78 -12.02 11.81
N THR A 641 5.86 -12.65 12.27
CA THR A 641 7.10 -12.78 11.51
C THR A 641 7.19 -14.19 10.96
N ILE A 642 7.43 -14.31 9.66
CA ILE A 642 7.60 -15.59 8.98
C ILE A 642 9.01 -15.62 8.39
N ASN A 643 9.72 -16.73 8.53
CA ASN A 643 10.92 -17.00 7.74
C ASN A 643 10.78 -18.35 7.04
N SER A 644 11.17 -18.39 5.77
CA SER A 644 11.19 -19.61 4.98
C SER A 644 12.22 -19.53 3.85
N THR A 645 12.91 -20.64 3.62
CA THR A 645 13.82 -20.85 2.52
C THR A 645 13.22 -21.72 1.40
N VAL A 646 11.94 -22.06 1.52
CA VAL A 646 11.20 -22.90 0.56
C VAL A 646 10.08 -22.17 -0.19
N ILE A 647 9.77 -20.92 0.19
CA ILE A 647 8.80 -20.10 -0.55
C ILE A 647 9.26 -19.91 -2.00
N ASP A 648 8.39 -20.31 -2.93
CA ASP A 648 8.48 -19.99 -4.34
C ASP A 648 7.34 -19.04 -4.72
N TYR A 649 7.69 -17.78 -4.96
CA TYR A 649 6.75 -16.75 -5.39
C TYR A 649 6.56 -16.71 -6.92
N GLY A 650 7.22 -17.59 -7.68
CA GLY A 650 7.14 -17.64 -9.13
C GLY A 650 7.34 -16.28 -9.79
N THR A 651 6.34 -15.80 -10.51
CA THR A 651 6.32 -14.46 -11.14
C THR A 651 5.59 -13.40 -10.31
N SER A 652 5.04 -13.79 -9.15
CA SER A 652 4.20 -12.95 -8.28
C SER A 652 4.93 -12.59 -7.00
N VAL A 653 5.84 -11.62 -7.07
CA VAL A 653 6.60 -11.12 -5.91
C VAL A 653 5.65 -10.76 -4.75
N ILE A 654 6.02 -11.13 -3.52
CA ILE A 654 5.34 -10.66 -2.31
C ILE A 654 5.78 -9.22 -2.03
N LEU A 655 4.86 -8.27 -2.18
CA LEU A 655 5.14 -6.84 -2.03
C LEU A 655 4.59 -6.28 -0.71
N ALA A 656 5.33 -5.37 -0.09
CA ALA A 656 4.86 -4.64 1.08
C ALA A 656 3.61 -3.82 0.77
N GLY A 657 2.61 -3.86 1.64
CA GLY A 657 1.28 -3.26 1.45
C GLY A 657 0.22 -4.20 0.86
N ASP A 658 0.61 -5.37 0.33
CA ASP A 658 -0.35 -6.40 -0.09
C ASP A 658 -0.90 -7.14 1.14
N LYS A 659 -2.09 -7.73 0.99
CA LYS A 659 -2.56 -8.79 1.88
C LYS A 659 -1.98 -10.13 1.46
N ILE A 660 -1.63 -10.97 2.41
CA ILE A 660 -1.25 -12.36 2.17
C ILE A 660 -1.99 -13.25 3.15
N HIS A 661 -2.48 -14.37 2.65
CA HIS A 661 -3.21 -15.34 3.46
C HIS A 661 -2.22 -16.24 4.20
N VAL A 662 -2.45 -16.44 5.50
CA VAL A 662 -1.58 -17.26 6.34
C VAL A 662 -2.39 -18.27 7.15
N GLN A 663 -1.93 -19.52 7.14
CA GLN A 663 -2.45 -20.61 7.95
C GLN A 663 -1.40 -21.09 8.95
N LEU A 664 -1.70 -20.95 10.25
CA LEU A 664 -0.90 -21.47 11.35
C LEU A 664 -1.80 -22.37 12.22
N PRO A 665 -1.83 -23.69 11.96
CA PRO A 665 -2.76 -24.61 12.62
C PRO A 665 -2.59 -24.68 14.15
N ASN A 666 -1.35 -24.57 14.65
CA ASN A 666 -1.07 -24.66 16.08
C ASN A 666 -1.62 -23.44 16.85
N GLU A 667 -1.56 -22.27 16.23
CA GLU A 667 -2.04 -20.99 16.75
C GLU A 667 -3.53 -20.75 16.42
N ASN A 668 -4.14 -21.65 15.63
CA ASN A 668 -5.51 -21.55 15.12
C ASN A 668 -5.75 -20.23 14.35
N ILE A 669 -4.81 -19.91 13.45
CA ILE A 669 -4.86 -18.75 12.57
C ILE A 669 -5.09 -19.22 11.14
N ASP A 670 -6.09 -18.65 10.46
CA ASP A 670 -6.44 -18.90 9.06
C ASP A 670 -7.05 -17.61 8.49
N GLU A 671 -6.20 -16.60 8.26
CA GLU A 671 -6.65 -15.24 7.99
C GLU A 671 -5.68 -14.46 7.06
N ASP A 672 -6.16 -13.34 6.51
CA ASP A 672 -5.34 -12.40 5.74
C ASP A 672 -4.58 -11.44 6.66
N PHE A 673 -3.28 -11.32 6.45
CA PHE A 673 -2.44 -10.30 7.06
C PHE A 673 -1.92 -9.31 6.03
N ARG A 674 -1.73 -8.04 6.43
CA ARG A 674 -1.05 -7.07 5.58
C ARG A 674 0.47 -7.28 5.69
N VAL A 675 1.16 -7.37 4.57
CA VAL A 675 2.63 -7.39 4.50
C VAL A 675 3.15 -6.01 4.89
N VAL A 676 3.77 -5.90 6.06
CA VAL A 676 4.44 -4.67 6.52
C VAL A 676 5.73 -4.47 5.76
N SER A 677 6.55 -5.53 5.70
CA SER A 677 7.79 -5.57 4.93
C SER A 677 8.07 -7.00 4.45
N ALA A 678 8.86 -7.11 3.38
CA ALA A 678 9.33 -8.39 2.85
C ALA A 678 10.82 -8.30 2.56
N GLU A 679 11.62 -9.15 3.19
CA GLU A 679 13.07 -9.22 3.06
C GLU A 679 13.45 -10.52 2.34
N TYR A 680 14.27 -10.40 1.30
CA TYR A 680 14.78 -11.49 0.49
C TYR A 680 16.30 -11.51 0.62
N THR A 681 16.85 -12.63 1.08
CA THR A 681 18.29 -12.82 1.24
C THR A 681 18.73 -14.04 0.43
N VAL A 682 19.69 -13.86 -0.46
CA VAL A 682 20.39 -14.95 -1.16
C VAL A 682 21.79 -15.08 -0.60
N ASP A 683 22.13 -16.25 -0.10
CA ASP A 683 23.51 -16.64 0.22
C ASP A 683 24.15 -17.25 -1.03
N GLY A 684 25.22 -16.63 -1.53
CA GLY A 684 25.88 -17.07 -2.76
C GLY A 684 26.72 -18.35 -2.59
N VAL A 685 27.05 -18.75 -1.37
CA VAL A 685 27.83 -19.96 -1.06
C VAL A 685 26.91 -21.16 -0.97
N THR A 686 25.80 -21.05 -0.23
CA THR A 686 24.83 -22.13 -0.08
C THR A 686 23.81 -22.16 -1.23
N GLN A 687 23.74 -21.07 -1.99
CA GLN A 687 22.69 -20.82 -2.99
C GLN A 687 21.29 -20.98 -2.38
N GLU A 688 21.11 -20.49 -1.16
CA GLU A 688 19.83 -20.53 -0.46
C GLU A 688 19.16 -19.15 -0.51
N LEU A 689 17.87 -19.13 -0.81
CA LEU A 689 17.05 -17.93 -0.76
C LEU A 689 16.16 -18.00 0.49
N SER A 690 16.40 -17.13 1.44
CA SER A 690 15.57 -16.92 2.62
C SER A 690 14.64 -15.73 2.41
N ILE A 691 13.35 -15.92 2.68
CA ILE A 691 12.34 -14.88 2.66
C ILE A 691 11.82 -14.68 4.07
N LYS A 692 12.01 -13.46 4.58
CA LYS A 692 11.45 -13.01 5.85
C LYS A 692 10.31 -12.03 5.59
N LEU A 693 9.14 -12.32 6.14
CA LEU A 693 7.96 -11.44 6.06
C LEU A 693 7.64 -10.89 7.45
N GLU A 694 7.45 -9.59 7.54
CA GLU A 694 6.80 -8.98 8.70
C GLU A 694 5.37 -8.64 8.32
N LEU A 695 4.43 -9.23 9.03
CA LEU A 695 3.00 -9.16 8.76
C LEU A 695 2.31 -8.49 9.94
N GLY A 696 1.27 -7.69 9.65
CA GLY A 696 0.56 -6.94 10.68
C GLY A 696 -0.93 -6.78 10.39
N ARG A 697 -1.71 -6.65 11.45
CA ARG A 697 -3.14 -6.37 11.37
C ARG A 697 -3.42 -4.94 11.83
N GLU A 698 -3.46 -3.99 10.89
CA GLU A 698 -3.93 -2.63 11.15
C GLU A 698 -5.38 -2.50 10.64
N ALA A 699 -6.33 -2.20 11.53
CA ALA A 699 -7.70 -1.88 11.15
C ALA A 699 -7.73 -0.46 10.55
N PRO A 700 -8.38 -0.25 9.40
CA PRO A 700 -8.42 1.07 8.80
C PRO A 700 -9.35 2.00 9.59
N LEU A 701 -9.00 3.29 9.62
CA LEU A 701 -9.78 4.33 10.31
C LEU A 701 -11.03 4.72 9.49
N LEU A 702 -12.10 5.22 10.12
CA LEU A 702 -13.32 5.66 9.42
C LEU A 702 -13.23 7.12 8.94
N ALA A 703 -13.67 7.41 7.71
CA ALA A 703 -13.53 8.69 7.00
C ALA A 703 -14.27 9.87 7.61
N ASP A 704 -15.48 9.62 8.13
CA ASP A 704 -16.38 10.65 8.65
C ASP A 704 -15.70 11.57 9.68
N TYR A 705 -14.69 11.05 10.36
CA TYR A 705 -13.92 11.73 11.37
C TYR A 705 -12.89 12.75 10.81
N VAL A 706 -12.11 12.42 9.78
CA VAL A 706 -11.03 13.31 9.29
C VAL A 706 -11.56 14.43 8.40
N TYR A 707 -12.66 14.20 7.69
CA TYR A 707 -13.28 15.21 6.85
C TYR A 707 -14.00 16.32 7.64
N ALA A 708 -14.64 15.96 8.75
CA ALA A 708 -15.25 16.92 9.66
C ALA A 708 -14.19 17.88 10.25
N LEU A 709 -13.01 17.36 10.60
CA LEU A 709 -11.85 18.15 11.03
C LEU A 709 -11.42 19.17 9.96
N ARG A 710 -11.14 18.72 8.74
CA ARG A 710 -10.57 19.59 7.69
C ARG A 710 -11.50 20.69 7.22
N SER A 711 -12.80 20.42 7.12
CA SER A 711 -13.79 21.42 6.66
C SER A 711 -13.88 22.66 7.56
N LYS A 712 -13.36 22.57 8.80
CA LYS A 712 -13.34 23.66 9.79
C LYS A 712 -11.96 24.29 10.01
N VAL A 713 -10.86 23.60 9.70
CA VAL A 713 -9.49 24.18 9.70
C VAL A 713 -9.38 25.38 8.74
N ASP A 714 -10.17 25.44 7.68
CA ASP A 714 -10.20 26.59 6.75
C ASP A 714 -10.77 27.87 7.35
N LYS A 715 -11.57 27.78 8.42
CA LYS A 715 -11.97 28.96 9.18
C LYS A 715 -10.82 29.49 10.03
N VAL A 716 -9.93 28.63 10.53
CA VAL A 716 -8.81 29.01 11.41
C VAL A 716 -7.65 29.61 10.62
N ASN A 717 -7.36 29.09 9.42
CA ASN A 717 -6.35 29.68 8.53
C ASN A 717 -6.76 31.04 7.92
N ARG A 718 -7.96 31.55 8.23
CA ARG A 718 -8.40 32.92 7.90
C ARG A 718 -8.34 33.90 9.09
N VAL A 719 -7.99 33.46 10.31
CA VAL A 719 -7.98 34.33 11.50
C VAL A 719 -6.60 34.47 12.16
N LYS A 720 -5.57 33.73 11.72
CA LYS A 720 -4.15 34.00 12.08
C LYS A 720 -3.44 34.94 11.09
N VAL A 721 -4.10 36.02 10.67
CA VAL A 721 -3.45 37.27 10.22
C VAL A 721 -4.26 38.44 10.76
N ALA A 722 -4.32 38.59 12.09
CA ALA A 722 -4.64 39.85 12.78
C ALA A 722 -4.51 39.68 14.30
N LYS A 723 -3.29 39.85 14.82
CA LYS A 723 -2.99 40.76 15.92
C LYS A 723 -1.49 40.96 16.01
#